data_AF-A0A6G2XBM1-F1
#
_entry.id   AF-A0A6G2XBM1-F1
#
_cell.length_a   1.000
_cell.length_b   1.000
_cell.length_c   1.000
_cell.angle_alpha   90.00
_cell.angle_beta   90.00
_cell.angle_gamma   90.00
#
_symmetry.space_group_name_H-M   'P 1'
#
loop_
_entity.id
_entity.type
_entity.pdbx_description
1 polymer ?
#
loop_
_entity_poly.entity_id
_entity_poly.type
_entity_poly.pdbx_seq_one_letter_code
_entity_poly.pdbx_strand_id
1 'polypeptide(L)'
;MSQPPNQPPQGGFGAPEPQDRPPQPPDLSKAQQPPQGGGFGAPQPPQPPAQPSQPPAQPSQPPQGAPRTPPPPAGPPQTPPPPAGPPQPQPGYGYPQQPAPAPGPYGQPQAGPYGAPQPGPYGAPGAPGAAPGPYGQPQPGQPGPYGAPQPGPYGGAPQPGPYGAAPQPGYGYPQQPQFPGAPGAPGTPPGGSRNPFKGRPAVVIGAAVAALLVVGGTVYAVTSGDDGDKNPVAHKSDDPEPSGSAAPANPGDGSGDGRDGGDDPENFNDGRQAGEAKVLWYKEAPDAPGSGADAPGMWITDKAAVKAAYKQVFAYNVTDGAPTWAPVSFPQKICAVTPEKTADDKVVVAYESGTSDSAKCNQLQQLDLRTGTKGWSAKLSEGRLFDSTITVELSVTGKTLMVGRSQSGVAYDIDSGRKLYEKQKYGEACFPTAFAGGAKLISVASCGAGGANEHDEVQELDPATGKAKWTRKIPKGWSVQRTYSVDPLILYSTDDKKHWNVSTLNNDGSVRSQVDVKGSFAPQCGWAILERDLQGCQGVAADADTLYLPTQATTGANEIVAVNLATGKEKWRVKSPEDTSMMPVKVEGGKLIAYVEPSYDSGGQIVSVPTAGTSHTTTKLLQNPQSTADIENGFFSRDIDWVDGRFYISTTRLSGSDKSKEKLMLAFGN
;
A
#
# COMPACT_ATOMS: atom_id res chain seq x y z
N MET A 1 -51.61 13.64 73.81
CA MET A 1 -51.08 12.30 74.18
C MET A 1 -50.40 11.75 72.94
N SER A 2 -49.30 11.01 72.94
CA SER A 2 -48.23 10.67 73.87
C SER A 2 -47.38 9.65 73.10
N GLN A 3 -46.06 9.65 73.27
CA GLN A 3 -45.17 8.57 72.80
C GLN A 3 -45.48 7.26 73.58
N PRO A 4 -44.96 6.05 73.21
CA PRO A 4 -43.55 5.70 73.49
C PRO A 4 -42.95 4.68 72.44
N PRO A 5 -41.93 3.80 72.71
CA PRO A 5 -40.66 3.89 71.95
C PRO A 5 -39.97 2.56 71.54
N ASN A 6 -38.84 2.62 70.80
CA ASN A 6 -37.49 2.14 71.22
C ASN A 6 -36.46 1.96 70.06
N GLN A 7 -35.19 1.87 70.46
CA GLN A 7 -33.96 1.68 69.65
C GLN A 7 -33.14 0.50 70.26
N PRO A 8 -32.09 -0.09 69.63
CA PRO A 8 -30.73 0.51 69.59
C PRO A 8 -29.93 0.16 68.27
N PRO A 9 -28.59 -0.07 68.21
CA PRO A 9 -27.67 0.96 67.70
C PRO A 9 -26.63 0.52 66.61
N GLN A 10 -25.62 1.37 66.40
CA GLN A 10 -24.62 1.46 65.30
C GLN A 10 -23.56 0.32 65.19
N GLY A 11 -22.92 0.21 64.01
CA GLY A 11 -21.48 -0.09 63.92
C GLY A 11 -20.95 -0.79 62.64
N GLY A 12 -19.81 -0.31 62.11
CA GLY A 12 -18.85 -1.12 61.32
C GLY A 12 -18.70 -0.83 59.82
N PHE A 13 -17.50 -0.43 59.38
CA PHE A 13 -17.02 -0.51 57.99
C PHE A 13 -16.13 -1.75 57.82
N GLY A 14 -16.10 -2.35 56.63
CA GLY A 14 -15.16 -3.40 56.24
C GLY A 14 -15.26 -3.74 54.75
N ALA A 15 -14.13 -3.95 54.08
CA ALA A 15 -14.04 -4.27 52.65
C ALA A 15 -13.40 -5.66 52.43
N PRO A 16 -13.82 -6.44 51.42
CA PRO A 16 -13.11 -7.65 50.99
C PRO A 16 -11.94 -7.33 50.05
N GLU A 17 -10.90 -8.16 50.09
CA GLU A 17 -9.69 -8.06 49.23
C GLU A 17 -9.89 -8.67 47.82
N PRO A 18 -9.15 -8.19 46.79
CA PRO A 18 -9.10 -8.84 45.49
C PRO A 18 -8.25 -10.13 45.52
N GLN A 19 -8.65 -11.16 44.76
CA GLN A 19 -7.90 -12.41 44.62
C GLN A 19 -7.20 -12.48 43.26
N ASP A 20 -5.87 -12.35 43.27
CA ASP A 20 -5.02 -12.52 42.08
C ASP A 20 -3.80 -13.40 42.40
N ARG A 21 -3.68 -14.56 41.73
CA ARG A 21 -2.43 -15.34 41.61
C ARG A 21 -2.40 -16.15 40.31
N PRO A 22 -1.40 -15.98 39.44
CA PRO A 22 -1.22 -16.80 38.24
C PRO A 22 -0.56 -18.16 38.56
N PRO A 23 -0.78 -19.20 37.73
CA PRO A 23 -0.16 -20.52 37.88
C PRO A 23 1.30 -20.55 37.38
N GLN A 24 2.08 -21.53 37.87
CA GLN A 24 3.47 -21.78 37.46
C GLN A 24 3.58 -22.85 36.36
N PRO A 25 4.63 -22.81 35.50
CA PRO A 25 4.90 -23.84 34.49
C PRO A 25 5.54 -25.11 35.09
N PRO A 26 5.38 -26.28 34.44
CA PRO A 26 5.93 -27.56 34.92
C PRO A 26 7.41 -27.79 34.59
N ASP A 27 8.06 -28.64 35.41
CA ASP A 27 9.45 -29.10 35.28
C ASP A 27 9.57 -30.24 34.23
N LEU A 28 10.60 -30.17 33.38
CA LEU A 28 10.93 -31.19 32.37
C LEU A 28 12.29 -31.85 32.66
N SER A 29 12.33 -32.81 33.61
CA SER A 29 13.58 -33.46 33.99
C SER A 29 13.49 -34.95 34.39
N LYS A 30 13.16 -35.87 33.45
CA LYS A 30 13.66 -37.29 33.40
C LYS A 30 13.14 -38.10 32.20
N ALA A 31 13.88 -39.18 31.88
CA ALA A 31 13.54 -40.29 30.95
C ALA A 31 13.47 -39.94 29.44
N GLN A 32 13.84 -40.80 28.49
CA GLN A 32 14.48 -42.14 28.54
C GLN A 32 15.25 -42.41 27.22
N GLN A 33 16.19 -43.36 27.22
CA GLN A 33 16.95 -43.75 26.01
C GLN A 33 16.22 -44.84 25.19
N PRO A 34 16.26 -44.81 23.84
CA PRO A 34 15.98 -45.97 23.00
C PRO A 34 17.25 -46.84 22.79
N PRO A 35 17.11 -48.18 22.62
CA PRO A 35 18.24 -49.10 22.46
C PRO A 35 18.75 -49.24 21.02
N GLN A 36 19.93 -49.86 20.86
CA GLN A 36 20.52 -50.26 19.57
C GLN A 36 20.13 -51.70 19.18
N GLY A 37 20.13 -52.02 17.88
CA GLY A 37 20.38 -53.39 17.41
C GLY A 37 19.68 -53.81 16.11
N GLY A 38 20.40 -54.54 15.25
CA GLY A 38 19.85 -55.36 14.16
C GLY A 38 19.93 -54.75 12.76
N GLY A 39 20.57 -55.47 11.83
CA GLY A 39 20.56 -55.18 10.40
C GLY A 39 20.98 -56.39 9.57
N PHE A 40 20.40 -56.58 8.38
CA PHE A 40 20.66 -57.72 7.50
C PHE A 40 20.40 -57.37 6.01
N GLY A 41 21.21 -57.97 5.12
CA GLY A 41 20.83 -58.37 3.75
C GLY A 41 20.51 -57.29 2.70
N ALA A 42 21.37 -57.12 1.70
CA ALA A 42 21.11 -56.31 0.51
C ALA A 42 20.95 -57.20 -0.77
N PRO A 43 19.86 -57.06 -1.54
CA PRO A 43 19.72 -57.70 -2.87
C PRO A 43 20.38 -56.90 -4.01
N GLN A 44 20.70 -57.57 -5.13
CA GLN A 44 21.31 -56.95 -6.32
C GLN A 44 20.32 -56.09 -7.14
N PRO A 45 20.75 -54.93 -7.69
CA PRO A 45 20.03 -54.22 -8.74
C PRO A 45 20.32 -54.81 -10.16
N PRO A 46 19.33 -54.80 -11.08
CA PRO A 46 19.50 -55.30 -12.45
C PRO A 46 20.12 -54.27 -13.43
N GLN A 47 20.47 -54.73 -14.63
CA GLN A 47 21.12 -53.92 -15.68
C GLN A 47 20.14 -52.97 -16.41
N PRO A 48 20.55 -51.74 -16.76
CA PRO A 48 19.78 -50.85 -17.65
C PRO A 48 20.02 -51.17 -19.16
N PRO A 49 18.98 -51.13 -20.02
CA PRO A 49 19.10 -51.35 -21.47
C PRO A 49 19.58 -50.09 -22.25
N ALA A 50 19.81 -50.25 -23.56
CA ALA A 50 20.64 -49.38 -24.38
C ALA A 50 19.98 -48.12 -25.00
N GLN A 51 20.82 -47.16 -25.42
CA GLN A 51 20.45 -45.96 -26.18
C GLN A 51 20.31 -46.21 -27.70
N PRO A 52 19.38 -45.55 -28.41
CA PRO A 52 19.37 -45.52 -29.88
C PRO A 52 20.27 -44.43 -30.51
N SER A 53 21.27 -44.89 -31.29
CA SER A 53 21.84 -44.33 -32.54
C SER A 53 21.72 -42.85 -32.95
N GLN A 54 22.85 -42.25 -33.34
CA GLN A 54 22.95 -41.03 -34.16
C GLN A 54 22.84 -41.31 -35.69
N PRO A 55 22.46 -40.33 -36.52
CA PRO A 55 22.74 -40.30 -37.98
C PRO A 55 24.15 -39.75 -38.34
N PRO A 56 24.65 -39.95 -39.58
CA PRO A 56 26.09 -39.84 -39.93
C PRO A 56 26.56 -38.48 -40.53
N ALA A 57 27.85 -38.42 -40.91
CA ALA A 57 28.64 -37.21 -41.17
C ALA A 57 28.79 -36.76 -42.66
N GLN A 58 29.51 -35.64 -42.85
CA GLN A 58 29.73 -34.90 -44.11
C GLN A 58 30.72 -35.54 -45.12
N PRO A 59 30.71 -35.07 -46.38
CA PRO A 59 31.87 -35.05 -47.28
C PRO A 59 32.42 -33.64 -47.61
N SER A 60 33.71 -33.42 -47.31
CA SER A 60 34.76 -32.65 -48.04
C SER A 60 34.49 -31.37 -48.89
N GLN A 61 35.31 -30.33 -48.65
CA GLN A 61 35.60 -29.19 -49.57
C GLN A 61 36.69 -29.52 -50.61
N PRO A 62 36.81 -28.73 -51.70
CA PRO A 62 38.01 -27.86 -51.86
C PRO A 62 37.73 -26.52 -52.62
N PRO A 63 38.73 -25.66 -52.90
CA PRO A 63 39.72 -25.06 -52.01
C PRO A 63 39.60 -23.51 -51.95
N GLN A 64 40.59 -22.83 -51.38
CA GLN A 64 40.54 -21.41 -50.96
C GLN A 64 40.56 -20.37 -52.09
N GLY A 65 39.83 -19.26 -51.88
CA GLY A 65 40.00 -17.98 -52.58
C GLY A 65 39.69 -16.82 -51.61
N ALA A 66 40.50 -15.77 -51.60
CA ALA A 66 40.44 -14.72 -50.57
C ALA A 66 39.34 -13.66 -50.82
N PRO A 67 38.41 -13.42 -49.88
CA PRO A 67 37.46 -12.32 -49.98
C PRO A 67 38.14 -10.96 -49.83
N ARG A 68 37.84 -10.02 -50.74
CA ARG A 68 38.25 -8.61 -50.62
C ARG A 68 37.32 -7.86 -49.67
N THR A 69 37.84 -6.90 -48.92
CA THR A 69 37.04 -6.02 -48.06
C THR A 69 36.16 -5.06 -48.89
N PRO A 70 34.88 -4.86 -48.52
CA PRO A 70 34.07 -3.78 -49.07
C PRO A 70 34.57 -2.40 -48.58
N PRO A 71 34.50 -1.33 -49.40
CA PRO A 71 34.70 0.04 -48.92
C PRO A 71 33.52 0.50 -48.05
N PRO A 72 33.74 1.43 -47.10
CA PRO A 72 32.67 1.99 -46.27
C PRO A 72 31.72 2.91 -47.08
N PRO A 73 30.45 3.06 -46.66
CA PRO A 73 29.49 3.94 -47.33
C PRO A 73 29.84 5.42 -47.15
N ALA A 74 29.46 6.24 -48.14
CA ALA A 74 29.73 7.68 -48.14
C ALA A 74 28.84 8.45 -47.16
N GLY A 75 29.41 9.51 -46.55
CA GLY A 75 28.65 10.46 -45.72
C GLY A 75 27.86 11.49 -46.53
N PRO A 76 26.93 12.23 -45.89
CA PRO A 76 26.09 13.23 -46.56
C PRO A 76 26.89 14.48 -47.00
N PRO A 77 26.41 15.23 -48.02
CA PRO A 77 27.11 16.42 -48.52
C PRO A 77 27.22 17.56 -47.50
N GLN A 78 28.33 18.30 -47.55
CA GLN A 78 28.54 19.51 -46.75
C GLN A 78 27.84 20.73 -47.39
N THR A 79 27.32 21.63 -46.56
CA THR A 79 26.77 22.93 -46.98
C THR A 79 27.87 24.01 -47.12
N PRO A 80 27.69 25.03 -47.98
CA PRO A 80 28.71 26.08 -48.16
C PRO A 80 28.80 27.05 -46.96
N PRO A 81 29.98 27.62 -46.68
CA PRO A 81 30.15 28.64 -45.64
C PRO A 81 29.60 30.02 -46.06
N PRO A 82 29.09 30.84 -45.11
CA PRO A 82 28.63 32.20 -45.38
C PRO A 82 29.79 33.22 -45.52
N PRO A 83 29.58 34.39 -46.16
CA PRO A 83 30.62 35.40 -46.36
C PRO A 83 31.05 36.12 -45.07
N ALA A 84 32.28 36.68 -45.08
CA ALA A 84 32.88 37.37 -43.94
C ALA A 84 32.40 38.83 -43.76
N GLY A 85 32.35 39.29 -42.50
CA GLY A 85 32.13 40.69 -42.12
C GLY A 85 33.39 41.35 -41.54
N PRO A 86 33.46 42.70 -41.48
CA PRO A 86 34.64 43.46 -41.04
C PRO A 86 34.92 43.39 -39.52
N PRO A 87 36.14 43.76 -39.06
CA PRO A 87 36.70 43.33 -37.77
C PRO A 87 36.39 44.23 -36.55
N GLN A 88 36.63 43.66 -35.36
CA GLN A 88 36.60 44.34 -34.05
C GLN A 88 37.73 45.34 -33.83
N PRO A 89 37.53 46.26 -32.86
CA PRO A 89 38.54 46.58 -31.85
C PRO A 89 38.10 46.28 -30.41
N GLN A 90 39.08 45.90 -29.59
CA GLN A 90 39.12 45.83 -28.12
C GLN A 90 40.29 46.73 -27.64
N PRO A 91 40.52 47.03 -26.35
CA PRO A 91 39.78 46.66 -25.13
C PRO A 91 39.38 47.87 -24.24
N GLY A 92 38.79 47.63 -23.06
CA GLY A 92 38.64 48.65 -22.00
C GLY A 92 38.10 48.10 -20.67
N TYR A 93 38.84 48.30 -19.57
CA TYR A 93 38.42 47.94 -18.20
C TYR A 93 37.71 49.10 -17.49
N GLY A 94 36.66 48.83 -16.71
CA GLY A 94 36.06 49.84 -15.81
C GLY A 94 34.81 49.41 -15.05
N TYR A 95 34.92 49.30 -13.72
CA TYR A 95 33.83 49.46 -12.73
C TYR A 95 34.04 50.85 -12.06
N PRO A 96 33.04 51.52 -11.41
CA PRO A 96 32.04 50.91 -10.51
C PRO A 96 30.63 51.59 -10.38
N GLN A 97 29.82 51.00 -9.48
CA GLN A 97 28.67 51.57 -8.73
C GLN A 97 27.38 52.05 -9.45
N GLN A 98 26.27 51.89 -8.71
CA GLN A 98 24.92 52.40 -9.03
C GLN A 98 24.65 53.74 -8.31
N PRO A 99 23.83 54.62 -8.92
CA PRO A 99 22.90 55.48 -8.20
C PRO A 99 21.42 55.19 -8.55
N ALA A 100 20.49 55.67 -7.72
CA ALA A 100 19.04 55.50 -7.91
C ALA A 100 18.40 56.61 -8.78
N PRO A 101 17.23 56.37 -9.41
CA PRO A 101 16.53 57.36 -10.22
C PRO A 101 15.33 58.03 -9.52
N ALA A 102 15.24 59.36 -9.67
CA ALA A 102 14.06 60.21 -9.50
C ALA A 102 14.34 61.58 -10.15
N PRO A 103 13.36 62.47 -10.38
CA PRO A 103 12.00 62.30 -10.89
C PRO A 103 11.78 63.11 -12.20
N GLY A 104 10.61 63.04 -12.87
CA GLY A 104 10.30 63.95 -13.99
C GLY A 104 8.84 63.96 -14.49
N PRO A 105 8.30 65.07 -15.08
CA PRO A 105 6.87 65.39 -14.92
C PRO A 105 6.06 65.92 -16.12
N TYR A 106 4.75 65.63 -16.12
CA TYR A 106 3.61 66.40 -16.68
C TYR A 106 2.35 66.08 -15.83
N GLY A 107 1.25 66.85 -15.77
CA GLY A 107 0.88 68.14 -16.37
C GLY A 107 -0.43 68.70 -15.75
N GLN A 108 -0.93 69.84 -16.25
CA GLN A 108 -2.13 70.61 -15.80
C GLN A 108 -2.70 71.39 -17.02
N PRO A 109 -3.90 72.05 -17.01
CA PRO A 109 -4.82 72.33 -15.89
C PRO A 109 -6.35 72.08 -16.15
N GLN A 110 -7.22 72.33 -15.14
CA GLN A 110 -8.24 73.42 -15.17
C GLN A 110 -9.43 73.26 -14.16
N ALA A 111 -9.73 74.34 -13.41
CA ALA A 111 -10.98 74.73 -12.71
C ALA A 111 -11.52 73.93 -11.48
N GLY A 112 -11.97 74.70 -10.47
CA GLY A 112 -12.88 74.29 -9.36
C GLY A 112 -14.27 74.96 -9.52
N PRO A 113 -15.06 75.29 -8.46
CA PRO A 113 -14.64 75.65 -7.08
C PRO A 113 -15.57 75.14 -5.92
N TYR A 114 -15.45 75.76 -4.72
CA TYR A 114 -16.20 75.56 -3.44
C TYR A 114 -15.88 74.23 -2.68
N GLY A 115 -15.87 74.11 -1.34
CA GLY A 115 -16.00 75.05 -0.20
C GLY A 115 -15.81 74.27 1.15
N ALA A 116 -15.49 74.91 2.28
CA ALA A 116 -15.13 74.28 3.59
C ALA A 116 -15.99 74.85 4.77
N PRO A 117 -15.79 74.55 6.09
CA PRO A 117 -14.99 73.53 6.81
C PRO A 117 -15.79 72.78 7.95
N GLN A 118 -15.12 72.13 8.92
CA GLN A 118 -15.67 71.37 10.08
C GLN A 118 -15.86 72.24 11.37
N PRO A 119 -16.82 71.95 12.29
CA PRO A 119 -16.51 71.41 13.64
C PRO A 119 -17.63 70.51 14.30
N GLY A 120 -17.45 70.02 15.55
CA GLY A 120 -18.45 69.29 16.41
C GLY A 120 -18.93 70.11 17.63
N PRO A 121 -19.39 69.56 18.80
CA PRO A 121 -19.60 68.16 19.27
C PRO A 121 -20.99 67.92 20.00
N TYR A 122 -21.02 67.42 21.27
CA TYR A 122 -22.17 67.08 22.19
C TYR A 122 -22.92 65.75 21.90
N GLY A 123 -23.57 65.01 22.83
CA GLY A 123 -23.77 65.08 24.31
C GLY A 123 -24.53 63.82 24.85
N ALA A 124 -24.69 63.62 26.18
CA ALA A 124 -25.22 62.35 26.78
C ALA A 124 -26.18 62.54 27.99
N PRO A 125 -26.91 61.46 28.39
CA PRO A 125 -26.94 60.92 29.76
C PRO A 125 -26.76 59.36 29.76
N GLY A 126 -26.83 58.56 30.84
CA GLY A 126 -27.15 58.75 32.28
C GLY A 126 -26.89 57.44 33.09
N ALA A 127 -27.36 57.34 34.35
CA ALA A 127 -27.16 56.18 35.27
C ALA A 127 -28.27 56.08 36.36
N PRO A 128 -28.25 55.15 37.36
CA PRO A 128 -27.35 55.30 38.53
C PRO A 128 -26.80 54.01 39.23
N GLY A 129 -25.68 54.16 39.97
CA GLY A 129 -25.05 53.17 40.88
C GLY A 129 -23.63 52.71 40.44
N ALA A 130 -22.75 52.16 41.28
CA ALA A 130 -22.67 52.06 42.76
C ALA A 130 -21.19 51.83 43.22
N ALA A 131 -20.88 51.81 44.53
CA ALA A 131 -19.50 51.77 45.11
C ALA A 131 -19.52 51.27 46.60
N PRO A 132 -18.39 51.05 47.33
CA PRO A 132 -16.98 51.41 47.06
C PRO A 132 -15.88 50.34 47.34
N GLY A 133 -14.60 50.69 47.07
CA GLY A 133 -13.36 49.89 47.27
C GLY A 133 -12.66 50.10 48.63
N PRO A 134 -11.30 50.27 48.76
CA PRO A 134 -10.19 50.52 47.78
C PRO A 134 -9.17 49.34 47.68
N TYR A 135 -7.85 49.35 47.33
CA TYR A 135 -6.70 50.28 47.00
C TYR A 135 -5.75 49.56 45.97
N GLY A 136 -4.66 50.09 45.37
CA GLY A 136 -4.14 51.48 45.34
C GLY A 136 -2.65 51.76 44.95
N GLN A 137 -2.13 51.29 43.78
CA GLN A 137 -0.94 51.85 43.03
C GLN A 137 0.51 51.69 43.62
N PRO A 138 1.65 51.99 42.92
CA PRO A 138 1.88 52.37 41.49
C PRO A 138 3.03 51.68 40.65
N GLN A 139 2.87 51.77 39.31
CA GLN A 139 3.78 51.96 38.12
C GLN A 139 5.33 52.27 38.24
N PRO A 140 6.12 52.37 37.12
CA PRO A 140 6.15 51.69 35.78
C PRO A 140 7.57 51.40 35.18
N GLY A 141 7.69 50.82 33.95
CA GLY A 141 8.93 50.90 33.11
C GLY A 141 9.01 50.05 31.81
N GLN A 142 9.60 50.58 30.72
CA GLN A 142 9.94 49.92 29.43
C GLN A 142 11.25 50.55 28.84
N PRO A 143 11.70 50.30 27.58
CA PRO A 143 12.37 49.09 27.06
C PRO A 143 13.77 49.36 26.41
N GLY A 144 14.55 48.34 26.03
CA GLY A 144 15.82 48.53 25.28
C GLY A 144 16.38 47.25 24.59
N PRO A 145 17.29 47.37 23.58
CA PRO A 145 17.48 46.31 22.57
C PRO A 145 18.87 45.62 22.52
N TYR A 146 19.00 44.67 21.58
CA TYR A 146 20.13 43.74 21.35
C TYR A 146 21.47 44.36 20.92
N GLY A 147 22.56 43.68 21.28
CA GLY A 147 23.91 43.80 20.71
C GLY A 147 24.77 42.55 21.00
N ALA A 148 25.77 42.25 20.17
CA ALA A 148 26.72 41.13 20.31
C ALA A 148 28.17 41.65 20.41
N PRO A 149 29.15 40.89 20.97
CA PRO A 149 29.94 39.97 20.11
C PRO A 149 30.50 38.69 20.79
N GLN A 150 31.28 37.92 20.00
CA GLN A 150 32.16 36.77 20.32
C GLN A 150 33.36 37.10 21.26
N PRO A 151 34.29 36.15 21.60
CA PRO A 151 34.17 34.71 21.97
C PRO A 151 35.08 34.31 23.18
N GLY A 152 35.03 33.06 23.69
CA GLY A 152 36.02 32.54 24.67
C GLY A 152 35.93 31.02 25.00
N PRO A 153 37.03 30.29 25.31
CA PRO A 153 37.00 28.82 25.43
C PRO A 153 37.59 28.19 26.73
N TYR A 154 37.43 26.87 26.85
CA TYR A 154 38.16 25.88 27.70
C TYR A 154 38.06 25.90 29.25
N GLY A 155 37.43 24.83 29.78
CA GLY A 155 38.02 23.96 30.82
C GLY A 155 37.64 24.18 32.29
N GLY A 156 37.36 23.08 33.01
CA GLY A 156 37.34 23.07 34.49
C GLY A 156 36.30 22.14 35.16
N ALA A 157 36.78 21.21 35.97
CA ALA A 157 36.05 20.45 37.02
C ALA A 157 36.97 20.44 38.28
N PRO A 158 36.50 20.15 39.53
CA PRO A 158 35.36 19.31 39.91
C PRO A 158 34.50 19.77 41.13
N GLN A 159 33.65 18.84 41.60
CA GLN A 159 32.88 18.68 42.88
C GLN A 159 33.50 19.23 44.20
N PRO A 160 32.76 19.33 45.36
CA PRO A 160 31.56 18.55 45.74
C PRO A 160 30.37 19.26 46.47
N GLY A 161 29.24 18.54 46.63
CA GLY A 161 28.09 18.90 47.50
C GLY A 161 27.00 17.79 47.55
N PRO A 162 26.17 17.66 48.63
CA PRO A 162 25.53 16.38 49.01
C PRO A 162 23.98 16.28 48.90
N TYR A 163 23.47 15.07 49.17
CA TYR A 163 22.06 14.61 49.34
C TYR A 163 21.18 14.57 48.05
N GLY A 164 20.47 13.49 47.66
CA GLY A 164 20.61 12.06 48.02
C GLY A 164 19.30 11.23 48.11
N ALA A 165 18.79 10.65 47.01
CA ALA A 165 17.79 9.54 47.01
C ALA A 165 17.68 8.79 45.64
N ALA A 166 17.15 7.57 45.68
CA ALA A 166 17.00 6.53 44.64
C ALA A 166 16.17 6.94 43.37
N PRO A 167 16.17 6.20 42.21
CA PRO A 167 16.02 4.74 42.10
C PRO A 167 16.94 3.99 41.08
N GLN A 168 16.67 2.69 40.91
CA GLN A 168 17.30 1.65 40.06
C GLN A 168 16.20 0.74 39.48
N PRO A 169 16.44 -0.14 38.48
CA PRO A 169 17.58 -0.24 37.54
C PRO A 169 17.15 -0.15 36.05
N GLY A 170 18.09 0.15 35.15
CA GLY A 170 17.88 0.06 33.69
C GLY A 170 18.62 -1.13 33.06
N TYR A 171 18.00 -1.82 32.09
CA TYR A 171 18.63 -2.91 31.34
C TYR A 171 19.52 -2.37 30.20
N GLY A 172 20.70 -2.97 30.02
CA GLY A 172 21.72 -2.54 29.05
C GLY A 172 21.95 -3.52 27.89
N TYR A 173 22.51 -3.00 26.80
CA TYR A 173 22.96 -3.79 25.63
C TYR A 173 24.30 -4.51 25.88
N PRO A 174 24.51 -5.72 25.33
CA PRO A 174 25.82 -6.39 25.37
C PRO A 174 26.82 -5.78 24.36
N GLN A 175 28.09 -5.63 24.77
CA GLN A 175 29.18 -5.22 23.88
C GLN A 175 29.76 -6.38 23.06
N GLN A 176 30.34 -6.06 21.89
CA GLN A 176 31.26 -6.95 21.18
C GLN A 176 32.67 -6.90 21.79
N PRO A 177 33.39 -8.02 21.94
CA PRO A 177 34.79 -8.02 22.35
C PRO A 177 35.73 -7.45 21.27
N GLN A 178 36.67 -6.59 21.65
CA GLN A 178 37.83 -6.25 20.81
C GLN A 178 38.97 -7.26 21.00
N PHE A 179 39.83 -7.43 19.98
CA PHE A 179 41.15 -8.04 20.10
C PHE A 179 42.24 -7.18 19.43
N PRO A 180 43.51 -7.21 19.89
CA PRO A 180 44.55 -6.27 19.45
C PRO A 180 45.19 -6.67 18.11
N GLY A 181 45.94 -5.75 17.48
CA GLY A 181 46.51 -5.96 16.14
C GLY A 181 48.02 -5.69 16.00
N ALA A 182 48.59 -6.30 14.94
CA ALA A 182 49.85 -5.98 14.24
C ALA A 182 51.17 -6.15 15.05
N PRO A 183 52.30 -6.61 14.45
CA PRO A 183 52.85 -6.03 13.20
C PRO A 183 53.58 -6.98 12.21
N GLY A 184 53.86 -6.45 11.00
CA GLY A 184 55.04 -6.84 10.20
C GLY A 184 54.79 -7.61 8.89
N ALA A 185 55.49 -7.19 7.83
CA ALA A 185 55.72 -7.92 6.57
C ALA A 185 57.19 -7.72 6.15
N PRO A 186 57.84 -8.69 5.47
CA PRO A 186 58.06 -8.52 4.02
C PRO A 186 58.20 -9.84 3.20
N GLY A 187 58.16 -9.74 1.86
CA GLY A 187 58.78 -10.74 0.96
C GLY A 187 57.91 -11.32 -0.17
N THR A 188 58.51 -11.52 -1.35
CA THR A 188 57.98 -12.18 -2.58
C THR A 188 59.19 -12.67 -3.42
N PRO A 189 59.02 -13.34 -4.59
CA PRO A 189 58.18 -14.48 -5.02
C PRO A 189 59.13 -15.70 -5.31
N PRO A 190 58.96 -16.65 -6.27
CA PRO A 190 57.81 -17.05 -7.13
C PRO A 190 57.55 -18.57 -7.29
N GLY A 191 56.39 -18.89 -7.90
CA GLY A 191 56.23 -20.08 -8.78
C GLY A 191 55.71 -21.38 -8.14
N GLY A 192 55.26 -22.33 -8.97
CA GLY A 192 54.91 -23.69 -8.55
C GLY A 192 53.58 -24.27 -9.05
N SER A 193 53.37 -24.37 -10.37
CA SER A 193 52.21 -25.11 -10.90
C SER A 193 52.47 -26.62 -10.96
N ARG A 194 51.63 -27.43 -10.30
CA ARG A 194 51.07 -28.70 -10.85
C ARG A 194 50.08 -29.40 -9.91
N ASN A 195 49.01 -29.89 -10.53
CA ASN A 195 48.01 -30.79 -9.95
C ASN A 195 48.40 -32.27 -10.26
N PRO A 196 48.44 -33.19 -9.27
CA PRO A 196 48.70 -34.61 -9.51
C PRO A 196 47.43 -35.50 -9.41
N PHE A 197 46.58 -35.50 -10.44
CA PHE A 197 45.45 -36.45 -10.50
C PHE A 197 45.89 -37.89 -10.82
N LYS A 198 45.88 -38.77 -9.81
CA LYS A 198 45.69 -40.24 -9.94
C LYS A 198 44.96 -40.78 -8.69
N GLY A 199 43.69 -41.19 -8.75
CA GLY A 199 42.69 -40.87 -9.77
C GLY A 199 41.42 -41.74 -9.69
N ARG A 200 40.30 -41.18 -10.21
CA ARG A 200 39.14 -41.82 -10.87
C ARG A 200 38.25 -42.84 -10.09
N PRO A 201 36.93 -42.95 -10.42
CA PRO A 201 35.98 -41.85 -10.70
C PRO A 201 34.50 -42.10 -10.28
N ALA A 202 33.79 -41.04 -9.84
CA ALA A 202 32.33 -40.88 -10.00
C ALA A 202 31.42 -41.97 -9.36
N VAL A 203 30.08 -42.00 -9.47
CA VAL A 203 29.06 -41.17 -10.15
C VAL A 203 27.88 -40.95 -9.19
N VAL A 204 27.27 -39.75 -9.17
CA VAL A 204 25.85 -39.60 -8.80
C VAL A 204 25.14 -38.68 -9.81
N ILE A 205 24.33 -39.32 -10.65
CA ILE A 205 23.15 -38.76 -11.30
C ILE A 205 21.97 -39.20 -10.40
N GLY A 206 20.88 -38.45 -10.19
CA GLY A 206 20.47 -37.17 -10.77
C GLY A 206 19.00 -37.23 -11.20
N ALA A 207 18.15 -36.49 -10.49
CA ALA A 207 16.72 -36.25 -10.77
C ALA A 207 15.73 -37.44 -10.70
N ALA A 208 14.52 -37.08 -10.26
CA ALA A 208 13.32 -37.92 -10.10
C ALA A 208 12.65 -38.31 -11.42
N VAL A 209 11.63 -39.18 -11.34
CA VAL A 209 10.28 -38.94 -11.90
C VAL A 209 9.26 -39.87 -11.20
N ALA A 210 7.98 -39.49 -11.20
CA ALA A 210 6.89 -40.24 -10.58
C ALA A 210 6.20 -41.22 -11.55
N ALA A 211 5.46 -42.20 -11.03
CA ALA A 211 4.08 -42.47 -11.48
C ALA A 211 3.30 -43.46 -10.58
N LEU A 212 2.05 -43.08 -10.33
CA LEU A 212 0.81 -43.85 -10.13
C LEU A 212 0.82 -45.36 -10.47
N LEU A 213 0.07 -46.18 -9.69
CA LEU A 213 -1.11 -46.97 -10.13
C LEU A 213 -1.43 -48.17 -9.19
N VAL A 214 -2.16 -47.96 -8.09
CA VAL A 214 -3.12 -48.96 -7.54
C VAL A 214 -4.30 -48.25 -6.87
N VAL A 215 -5.48 -48.38 -7.48
CA VAL A 215 -6.81 -48.73 -6.93
C VAL A 215 -7.79 -48.43 -8.06
N GLY A 216 -8.42 -49.45 -8.63
CA GLY A 216 -9.27 -49.26 -9.82
C GLY A 216 -10.02 -50.50 -10.25
N GLY A 217 -11.23 -50.67 -9.71
CA GLY A 217 -12.30 -51.51 -10.27
C GLY A 217 -12.32 -52.99 -9.87
N THR A 218 -13.40 -53.39 -9.18
CA THR A 218 -14.29 -54.51 -9.59
C THR A 218 -15.60 -54.47 -8.79
N VAL A 219 -16.66 -53.86 -9.34
CA VAL A 219 -18.05 -54.24 -9.06
C VAL A 219 -18.87 -54.03 -10.33
N TYR A 220 -19.41 -55.11 -10.90
CA TYR A 220 -20.51 -55.05 -11.88
C TYR A 220 -21.31 -56.35 -11.84
N ALA A 221 -22.64 -56.22 -11.97
CA ALA A 221 -23.65 -57.27 -12.16
C ALA A 221 -23.63 -58.53 -11.27
N VAL A 222 -24.65 -58.63 -10.40
CA VAL A 222 -25.42 -59.88 -10.20
C VAL A 222 -26.91 -59.52 -10.23
N THR A 223 -27.73 -60.34 -10.90
CA THR A 223 -29.18 -60.16 -11.03
C THR A 223 -29.88 -61.53 -11.05
N SER A 224 -30.66 -61.89 -10.02
CA SER A 224 -31.65 -63.00 -10.06
C SER A 224 -32.43 -63.18 -8.74
N GLY A 225 -33.77 -63.15 -8.81
CA GLY A 225 -34.72 -63.72 -7.82
C GLY A 225 -34.82 -63.06 -6.43
N ASP A 226 -35.91 -63.25 -5.67
CA ASP A 226 -37.27 -63.69 -6.06
C ASP A 226 -38.29 -63.33 -4.96
N ASP A 227 -39.58 -63.21 -5.32
CA ASP A 227 -40.82 -63.11 -4.49
C ASP A 227 -40.90 -62.13 -3.27
N GLY A 228 -42.07 -61.48 -3.03
CA GLY A 228 -42.21 -60.64 -1.81
C GLY A 228 -43.45 -59.77 -1.51
N ASP A 229 -44.46 -59.66 -2.39
CA ASP A 229 -45.88 -59.30 -2.11
C ASP A 229 -46.31 -58.26 -1.01
N LYS A 230 -47.05 -57.20 -1.43
CA LYS A 230 -47.99 -56.30 -0.68
C LYS A 230 -47.52 -55.04 0.13
N ASN A 231 -48.18 -53.91 -0.22
CA ASN A 231 -48.39 -52.65 0.54
C ASN A 231 -49.31 -52.87 1.79
N PRO A 232 -49.57 -51.92 2.76
CA PRO A 232 -49.59 -50.44 2.62
C PRO A 232 -49.35 -49.50 3.86
N VAL A 233 -49.41 -48.17 3.60
CA VAL A 233 -49.74 -46.97 4.44
C VAL A 233 -49.35 -46.77 5.93
N ALA A 234 -48.52 -45.73 6.15
CA ALA A 234 -48.71 -44.50 6.97
C ALA A 234 -48.90 -44.47 8.52
N HIS A 235 -48.15 -43.53 9.14
CA HIS A 235 -48.21 -43.00 10.53
C HIS A 235 -47.75 -43.97 11.65
N LYS A 236 -47.20 -43.53 12.81
CA LYS A 236 -47.13 -42.19 13.45
C LYS A 236 -45.82 -42.00 14.25
N SER A 237 -45.61 -40.83 14.86
CA SER A 237 -44.39 -40.39 15.58
C SER A 237 -44.03 -41.18 16.85
N ASP A 238 -42.74 -41.21 17.21
CA ASP A 238 -42.14 -40.57 18.43
C ASP A 238 -40.61 -40.82 18.48
N ASP A 239 -39.82 -39.86 19.01
CA ASP A 239 -38.34 -39.91 19.06
C ASP A 239 -37.79 -40.81 20.19
N PRO A 240 -36.59 -41.44 20.04
CA PRO A 240 -35.35 -40.74 20.44
C PRO A 240 -34.09 -41.02 19.58
N GLU A 241 -33.04 -40.23 19.86
CA GLU A 241 -31.68 -40.26 19.29
C GLU A 241 -30.95 -41.63 19.43
N PRO A 242 -29.90 -41.91 18.61
CA PRO A 242 -28.56 -41.65 19.13
C PRO A 242 -27.46 -41.23 18.12
N SER A 243 -26.60 -40.31 18.56
CA SER A 243 -25.15 -40.23 18.29
C SER A 243 -24.68 -40.16 16.83
N GLY A 244 -24.49 -38.93 16.34
CA GLY A 244 -23.64 -38.67 15.16
C GLY A 244 -22.14 -38.73 15.49
N SER A 245 -21.29 -38.82 14.46
CA SER A 245 -19.83 -38.62 14.58
C SER A 245 -19.19 -38.17 13.26
N ALA A 246 -18.75 -36.91 13.24
CA ALA A 246 -17.77 -36.31 12.32
C ALA A 246 -17.89 -36.60 10.81
N ALA A 247 -18.69 -35.79 10.12
CA ALA A 247 -18.38 -35.40 8.73
C ALA A 247 -17.37 -34.22 8.72
N PRO A 248 -16.62 -33.96 7.62
CA PRO A 248 -15.63 -32.89 7.56
C PRO A 248 -16.22 -31.47 7.67
N ALA A 249 -15.38 -30.49 8.01
CA ALA A 249 -15.77 -29.10 8.19
C ALA A 249 -16.44 -28.50 6.94
N ASN A 250 -17.58 -27.83 7.16
CA ASN A 250 -18.35 -27.15 6.12
C ASN A 250 -17.66 -25.83 5.75
N PRO A 251 -17.28 -25.59 4.48
CA PRO A 251 -16.84 -24.26 4.06
C PRO A 251 -18.02 -23.28 4.18
N GLY A 252 -17.75 -22.07 4.70
CA GLY A 252 -18.78 -21.03 4.82
C GLY A 252 -19.48 -20.78 3.49
N ASP A 253 -20.80 -20.97 3.47
CA ASP A 253 -21.62 -21.04 2.27
C ASP A 253 -21.96 -19.67 1.67
N GLY A 254 -21.74 -18.60 2.44
CA GLY A 254 -21.87 -17.21 1.96
C GLY A 254 -23.33 -16.74 1.82
N SER A 255 -24.27 -17.48 2.41
CA SER A 255 -25.72 -17.34 2.32
C SER A 255 -26.33 -16.13 3.06
N GLY A 256 -25.56 -15.05 3.23
CA GLY A 256 -26.14 -13.72 3.47
C GLY A 256 -26.74 -13.18 2.17
N ASP A 257 -27.90 -13.71 1.76
CA ASP A 257 -28.64 -13.22 0.60
C ASP A 257 -29.78 -12.28 1.04
N GLY A 258 -29.56 -10.98 0.83
CA GLY A 258 -30.46 -9.89 1.23
C GLY A 258 -31.76 -9.83 0.42
N ARG A 259 -32.48 -10.95 0.35
CA ARG A 259 -33.80 -11.08 -0.27
C ARG A 259 -34.88 -10.60 0.70
N ASP A 260 -35.86 -9.91 0.15
CA ASP A 260 -37.04 -9.44 0.89
C ASP A 260 -37.92 -10.64 1.34
N GLY A 261 -37.62 -11.24 2.50
CA GLY A 261 -38.55 -12.04 3.32
C GLY A 261 -38.14 -13.50 3.63
N GLY A 262 -37.62 -13.74 4.84
CA GLY A 262 -37.55 -15.08 5.45
C GLY A 262 -36.39 -15.29 6.43
N ASP A 263 -36.57 -14.91 7.70
CA ASP A 263 -35.80 -15.34 8.89
C ASP A 263 -34.26 -15.37 8.82
N ASP A 264 -33.63 -14.53 7.98
CA ASP A 264 -32.19 -14.25 8.07
C ASP A 264 -31.91 -13.35 9.30
N PRO A 265 -31.09 -13.79 10.28
CA PRO A 265 -30.71 -12.97 11.43
C PRO A 265 -29.85 -11.74 11.07
N GLU A 266 -29.29 -11.67 9.85
CA GLU A 266 -28.53 -10.53 9.33
C GLU A 266 -29.28 -9.71 8.27
N ASN A 267 -30.61 -9.59 8.40
CA ASN A 267 -31.40 -8.69 7.54
C ASN A 267 -31.13 -7.20 7.81
N PHE A 268 -29.99 -6.70 7.31
CA PHE A 268 -29.58 -5.28 7.40
C PHE A 268 -30.54 -4.30 6.71
N ASN A 269 -31.49 -4.81 5.91
CA ASN A 269 -32.54 -4.01 5.27
C ASN A 269 -33.82 -3.89 6.12
N ASP A 270 -33.96 -4.63 7.22
CA ASP A 270 -35.06 -4.40 8.16
C ASP A 270 -34.90 -3.05 8.88
N GLY A 271 -36.02 -2.42 9.22
CA GLY A 271 -36.05 -1.06 9.78
C GLY A 271 -35.53 0.06 8.87
N ARG A 272 -35.02 -0.24 7.66
CA ARG A 272 -34.42 0.74 6.74
C ARG A 272 -35.39 1.89 6.40
N GLN A 273 -34.92 3.12 6.55
CA GLN A 273 -35.71 4.33 6.38
C GLN A 273 -35.91 4.70 4.90
N ALA A 274 -36.96 5.47 4.63
CA ALA A 274 -37.25 5.96 3.28
C ALA A 274 -36.18 6.97 2.81
N GLY A 275 -35.39 6.59 1.81
CA GLY A 275 -34.26 7.37 1.28
C GLY A 275 -32.89 6.81 1.65
N GLU A 276 -32.82 5.79 2.52
CA GLU A 276 -31.63 4.95 2.67
C GLU A 276 -31.58 3.88 1.56
N ALA A 277 -30.38 3.69 1.02
CA ALA A 277 -30.05 2.71 -0.01
C ALA A 277 -30.07 1.28 0.57
N LYS A 278 -30.40 0.29 -0.26
CA LYS A 278 -30.36 -1.11 0.15
C LYS A 278 -28.93 -1.54 0.44
N VAL A 279 -28.75 -2.39 1.46
CA VAL A 279 -27.65 -3.35 1.46
C VAL A 279 -28.00 -4.38 0.39
N LEU A 280 -27.20 -4.45 -0.68
CA LEU A 280 -27.40 -5.40 -1.76
C LEU A 280 -26.97 -6.80 -1.32
N TRP A 281 -25.85 -6.87 -0.58
CA TRP A 281 -25.31 -8.08 0.01
C TRP A 281 -24.16 -7.74 0.98
N TYR A 282 -23.99 -8.61 1.97
CA TYR A 282 -22.83 -8.70 2.85
C TYR A 282 -22.12 -10.04 2.63
N LYS A 283 -20.80 -10.07 2.81
CA LYS A 283 -19.96 -11.27 2.77
C LYS A 283 -18.92 -11.25 3.88
N GLU A 284 -18.80 -12.41 4.52
CA GLU A 284 -17.85 -12.72 5.59
C GLU A 284 -16.51 -13.22 4.99
N ALA A 285 -15.45 -13.20 5.80
CA ALA A 285 -14.11 -13.62 5.40
C ALA A 285 -13.88 -15.12 5.59
N PRO A 286 -12.95 -15.73 4.80
CA PRO A 286 -12.44 -17.06 5.11
C PRO A 286 -11.61 -17.08 6.39
N ASP A 287 -11.54 -18.25 7.03
CA ASP A 287 -10.72 -18.48 8.22
C ASP A 287 -9.26 -18.04 7.99
N ALA A 288 -8.78 -17.12 8.83
CA ALA A 288 -7.43 -16.60 8.83
C ALA A 288 -6.70 -16.98 10.14
N PRO A 289 -5.37 -17.21 10.11
CA PRO A 289 -4.60 -17.48 11.32
C PRO A 289 -4.61 -16.26 12.25
N GLY A 290 -4.68 -16.47 13.58
CA GLY A 290 -4.67 -15.42 14.62
C GLY A 290 -3.44 -14.51 14.71
N SER A 291 -2.50 -14.62 13.76
CA SER A 291 -1.51 -13.59 13.44
C SER A 291 -2.06 -12.44 12.58
N GLY A 292 -3.31 -12.57 12.13
CA GLY A 292 -3.88 -11.87 10.98
C GLY A 292 -3.40 -12.41 9.65
N ALA A 293 -4.10 -12.00 8.59
CA ALA A 293 -3.76 -12.28 7.19
C ALA A 293 -4.15 -11.11 6.29
N ASP A 294 -3.45 -10.96 5.17
CA ASP A 294 -3.72 -9.87 4.22
C ASP A 294 -4.97 -10.19 3.38
N ALA A 295 -5.76 -9.16 3.06
CA ALA A 295 -6.86 -9.24 2.11
C ALA A 295 -6.68 -8.19 1.01
N PRO A 296 -5.62 -8.28 0.18
CA PRO A 296 -5.28 -7.23 -0.77
C PRO A 296 -6.21 -7.24 -1.99
N GLY A 297 -6.55 -6.06 -2.50
CA GLY A 297 -7.26 -5.89 -3.78
C GLY A 297 -8.77 -6.16 -3.74
N MET A 298 -9.48 -5.30 -4.45
CA MET A 298 -10.91 -5.34 -4.73
C MET A 298 -11.10 -4.88 -6.19
N TRP A 299 -11.82 -5.66 -7.01
CA TRP A 299 -12.01 -5.34 -8.43
C TRP A 299 -13.46 -5.50 -8.82
N ILE A 300 -14.09 -4.40 -9.23
CA ILE A 300 -15.45 -4.42 -9.79
C ILE A 300 -15.38 -4.55 -11.31
N THR A 301 -16.20 -5.43 -11.86
CA THR A 301 -16.46 -5.63 -13.30
C THR A 301 -17.97 -5.47 -13.55
N ASP A 302 -18.40 -5.41 -14.81
CA ASP A 302 -19.81 -5.31 -15.24
C ASP A 302 -20.78 -6.29 -14.55
N LYS A 303 -20.25 -7.41 -14.00
CA LYS A 303 -21.04 -8.51 -13.41
C LYS A 303 -20.54 -9.00 -12.06
N ALA A 304 -19.25 -8.91 -11.79
CA ALA A 304 -18.64 -9.47 -10.58
C ALA A 304 -17.84 -8.43 -9.80
N ALA A 305 -18.12 -8.34 -8.50
CA ALA A 305 -17.26 -7.75 -7.50
C ALA A 305 -16.32 -8.84 -6.96
N VAL A 306 -15.03 -8.69 -7.20
CA VAL A 306 -14.00 -9.70 -6.93
C VAL A 306 -13.09 -9.24 -5.80
N LYS A 307 -12.79 -10.13 -4.85
CA LYS A 307 -12.03 -9.82 -3.64
C LYS A 307 -11.02 -10.92 -3.34
N ALA A 308 -9.76 -10.58 -3.06
CA ALA A 308 -8.81 -11.54 -2.48
C ALA A 308 -8.79 -11.44 -0.94
N ALA A 309 -8.64 -12.59 -0.28
CA ALA A 309 -8.47 -12.71 1.16
C ALA A 309 -7.67 -13.97 1.53
N TYR A 310 -6.62 -13.79 2.34
CA TYR A 310 -5.73 -14.83 2.86
C TYR A 310 -5.18 -15.80 1.79
N LYS A 311 -5.88 -16.90 1.47
CA LYS A 311 -5.45 -17.92 0.50
C LYS A 311 -6.37 -18.04 -0.72
N GLN A 312 -7.35 -17.15 -0.88
CA GLN A 312 -8.44 -17.31 -1.84
C GLN A 312 -8.78 -16.00 -2.55
N VAL A 313 -9.35 -16.11 -3.74
CA VAL A 313 -10.08 -15.03 -4.42
C VAL A 313 -11.53 -15.46 -4.60
N PHE A 314 -12.46 -14.56 -4.31
CA PHE A 314 -13.91 -14.75 -4.36
C PHE A 314 -14.52 -13.76 -5.36
N ALA A 315 -15.63 -14.11 -6.00
CA ALA A 315 -16.32 -13.22 -6.93
C ALA A 315 -17.85 -13.31 -6.78
N TYR A 316 -18.44 -12.21 -6.33
CA TYR A 316 -19.85 -12.08 -6.03
C TYR A 316 -20.54 -11.26 -7.11
N ASN A 317 -21.76 -11.64 -7.51
CA ASN A 317 -22.53 -10.91 -8.50
C ASN A 317 -22.86 -9.51 -7.96
N VAL A 318 -22.61 -8.47 -8.78
CA VAL A 318 -22.82 -7.06 -8.39
C VAL A 318 -24.25 -6.73 -7.99
N THR A 319 -25.25 -7.52 -8.38
CA THR A 319 -26.67 -7.28 -8.04
C THR A 319 -27.15 -7.96 -6.76
N ASP A 320 -26.78 -9.22 -6.51
CA ASP A 320 -27.39 -10.08 -5.48
C ASP A 320 -26.37 -10.84 -4.61
N GLY A 321 -25.07 -10.65 -4.84
CA GLY A 321 -24.00 -11.25 -4.05
C GLY A 321 -23.78 -12.75 -4.30
N ALA A 322 -24.54 -13.37 -5.21
CA ALA A 322 -24.38 -14.79 -5.52
C ALA A 322 -22.99 -15.09 -6.10
N PRO A 323 -22.32 -16.20 -5.74
CA PRO A 323 -21.03 -16.57 -6.32
C PRO A 323 -21.11 -16.72 -7.85
N THR A 324 -20.34 -15.91 -8.58
CA THR A 324 -20.28 -15.96 -10.06
C THR A 324 -19.39 -17.09 -10.57
N TRP A 325 -18.44 -17.54 -9.75
CA TRP A 325 -17.60 -18.73 -9.96
C TRP A 325 -17.08 -19.24 -8.60
N ALA A 326 -16.60 -20.49 -8.58
CA ALA A 326 -16.15 -21.16 -7.35
C ALA A 326 -14.82 -20.55 -6.82
N PRO A 327 -14.66 -20.32 -5.49
CA PRO A 327 -13.50 -19.63 -4.93
C PRO A 327 -12.14 -20.19 -5.36
N VAL A 328 -11.26 -19.29 -5.80
CA VAL A 328 -9.98 -19.64 -6.43
C VAL A 328 -8.91 -19.72 -5.35
N SER A 329 -8.68 -20.93 -4.82
CA SER A 329 -7.73 -21.18 -3.74
C SER A 329 -6.27 -21.28 -4.20
N PHE A 330 -5.35 -20.87 -3.32
CA PHE A 330 -3.89 -20.84 -3.52
C PHE A 330 -3.17 -21.72 -2.47
N PRO A 331 -2.02 -22.34 -2.80
CA PRO A 331 -1.29 -23.20 -1.87
C PRO A 331 -0.84 -22.49 -0.59
N GLN A 332 -0.47 -21.21 -0.70
CA GLN A 332 -0.04 -20.36 0.40
C GLN A 332 -0.70 -18.99 0.33
N LYS A 333 -0.49 -18.15 1.36
CA LYS A 333 -1.16 -16.86 1.43
C LYS A 333 -0.77 -15.96 0.25
N ILE A 334 -1.77 -15.25 -0.23
CA ILE A 334 -1.65 -14.14 -1.16
C ILE A 334 -0.92 -13.01 -0.41
N CYS A 335 0.07 -12.41 -1.07
CA CYS A 335 1.00 -11.47 -0.45
C CYS A 335 1.20 -10.20 -1.29
N ALA A 336 0.86 -10.24 -2.58
CA ALA A 336 0.65 -9.05 -3.41
C ALA A 336 -0.36 -9.37 -4.53
N VAL A 337 -1.03 -8.34 -5.04
CA VAL A 337 -1.94 -8.41 -6.20
C VAL A 337 -1.77 -7.15 -7.03
N THR A 338 -2.09 -7.20 -8.32
CA THR A 338 -2.17 -5.99 -9.16
C THR A 338 -3.34 -5.11 -8.69
N PRO A 339 -3.11 -3.83 -8.27
CA PRO A 339 -4.20 -2.96 -7.83
C PRO A 339 -5.22 -2.74 -8.95
N GLU A 340 -4.72 -2.38 -10.13
CA GLU A 340 -5.54 -2.23 -11.34
C GLU A 340 -5.74 -3.56 -12.06
N LYS A 341 -6.93 -3.74 -12.64
CA LYS A 341 -7.23 -4.79 -13.62
C LYS A 341 -6.90 -4.32 -15.05
N THR A 342 -6.68 -5.25 -15.98
CA THR A 342 -6.60 -4.89 -17.41
C THR A 342 -7.98 -4.48 -17.96
N ALA A 343 -7.99 -3.84 -19.13
CA ALA A 343 -9.22 -3.54 -19.88
C ALA A 343 -9.97 -4.78 -20.43
N ASP A 344 -9.45 -5.98 -20.18
CA ASP A 344 -10.09 -7.27 -20.44
C ASP A 344 -10.18 -8.15 -19.18
N ASP A 345 -10.31 -7.48 -18.02
CA ASP A 345 -10.62 -8.04 -16.70
C ASP A 345 -9.64 -9.13 -16.20
N LYS A 346 -8.34 -8.94 -16.46
CA LYS A 346 -7.28 -9.78 -15.89
C LYS A 346 -6.55 -9.07 -14.77
N VAL A 347 -6.16 -9.85 -13.77
CA VAL A 347 -5.26 -9.47 -12.68
C VAL A 347 -4.13 -10.49 -12.54
N VAL A 348 -3.10 -10.15 -11.78
CA VAL A 348 -2.08 -11.11 -11.36
C VAL A 348 -2.00 -11.13 -9.83
N VAL A 349 -2.02 -12.35 -9.29
CA VAL A 349 -1.93 -12.64 -7.86
C VAL A 349 -0.53 -13.21 -7.59
N ALA A 350 0.18 -12.67 -6.60
CA ALA A 350 1.38 -13.24 -6.04
C ALA A 350 1.08 -13.93 -4.71
N TYR A 351 1.57 -15.15 -4.54
CA TYR A 351 1.47 -15.91 -3.30
C TYR A 351 2.82 -16.47 -2.84
N GLU A 352 2.89 -16.82 -1.56
CA GLU A 352 4.14 -17.24 -0.93
C GLU A 352 4.66 -18.62 -1.38
N SER A 353 5.97 -18.79 -1.32
CA SER A 353 6.65 -20.05 -1.62
C SER A 353 6.59 -21.11 -0.50
N GLY A 354 5.97 -20.81 0.65
CA GLY A 354 5.99 -21.65 1.86
C GLY A 354 5.16 -21.05 2.99
N THR A 355 5.42 -21.47 4.24
CA THR A 355 4.73 -21.01 5.47
C THR A 355 5.67 -20.42 6.53
N SER A 356 6.96 -20.28 6.21
CA SER A 356 8.00 -19.74 7.09
C SER A 356 8.12 -18.22 6.95
N ASP A 357 8.62 -17.51 7.96
CA ASP A 357 8.84 -16.05 7.90
C ASP A 357 9.83 -15.61 6.81
N SER A 358 10.63 -16.55 6.28
CA SER A 358 11.53 -16.37 5.13
C SER A 358 10.97 -16.94 3.81
N ALA A 359 9.66 -17.22 3.77
CA ALA A 359 8.94 -17.50 2.54
C ALA A 359 8.94 -16.27 1.63
N LYS A 360 8.65 -16.50 0.35
CA LYS A 360 8.91 -15.53 -0.71
C LYS A 360 7.66 -15.30 -1.52
N CYS A 361 7.23 -14.04 -1.64
CA CYS A 361 6.12 -13.61 -2.47
C CYS A 361 6.48 -13.71 -3.97
N ASN A 362 6.73 -14.92 -4.47
CA ASN A 362 7.38 -15.16 -5.75
C ASN A 362 6.72 -16.23 -6.62
N GLN A 363 5.51 -16.67 -6.25
CA GLN A 363 4.66 -17.49 -7.11
C GLN A 363 3.58 -16.60 -7.74
N LEU A 364 3.71 -16.30 -9.03
CA LEU A 364 2.79 -15.45 -9.80
C LEU A 364 1.74 -16.30 -10.53
N GLN A 365 0.49 -15.83 -10.54
CA GLN A 365 -0.64 -16.45 -11.24
C GLN A 365 -1.53 -15.39 -11.87
N GLN A 366 -1.74 -15.44 -13.18
CA GLN A 366 -2.77 -14.64 -13.86
C GLN A 366 -4.16 -15.22 -13.56
N LEU A 367 -5.15 -14.34 -13.39
CA LEU A 367 -6.55 -14.68 -13.15
C LEU A 367 -7.46 -13.83 -14.05
N ASP A 368 -8.42 -14.46 -14.73
CA ASP A 368 -9.54 -13.79 -15.41
C ASP A 368 -10.69 -13.59 -14.41
N LEU A 369 -10.96 -12.32 -14.04
CA LEU A 369 -11.94 -11.95 -13.02
C LEU A 369 -13.38 -12.36 -13.39
N ARG A 370 -13.69 -12.52 -14.67
CA ARG A 370 -15.04 -12.81 -15.17
C ARG A 370 -15.39 -14.30 -15.09
N THR A 371 -14.39 -15.16 -14.94
CA THR A 371 -14.56 -16.63 -15.00
C THR A 371 -13.87 -17.40 -13.86
N GLY A 372 -12.98 -16.76 -13.09
CA GLY A 372 -12.16 -17.43 -12.08
C GLY A 372 -11.05 -18.29 -12.69
N THR A 373 -10.85 -18.23 -14.02
CA THR A 373 -9.89 -19.08 -14.72
C THR A 373 -8.46 -18.65 -14.40
N LYS A 374 -7.70 -19.55 -13.79
CA LYS A 374 -6.24 -19.44 -13.67
C LYS A 374 -5.59 -19.58 -15.05
N GLY A 375 -4.97 -18.51 -15.52
CA GLY A 375 -4.16 -18.53 -16.73
C GLY A 375 -2.72 -18.98 -16.46
N TRP A 376 -1.76 -18.32 -17.10
CA TRP A 376 -0.33 -18.62 -16.91
C TRP A 376 0.10 -18.40 -15.46
N SER A 377 1.10 -19.18 -15.03
CA SER A 377 1.80 -18.99 -13.77
C SER A 377 3.32 -18.93 -14.00
N ALA A 378 4.02 -18.23 -13.12
CA ALA A 378 5.48 -18.09 -13.20
C ALA A 378 6.09 -17.99 -11.81
N LYS A 379 7.25 -18.63 -11.62
CA LYS A 379 8.09 -18.38 -10.45
C LYS A 379 9.01 -17.19 -10.74
N LEU A 380 8.84 -16.12 -9.98
CA LEU A 380 9.79 -15.00 -9.98
C LEU A 380 11.10 -15.51 -9.37
N SER A 381 12.21 -15.36 -10.11
CA SER A 381 13.55 -15.69 -9.61
C SER A 381 14.03 -14.61 -8.64
N GLU A 382 14.96 -14.96 -7.75
CA GLU A 382 15.76 -13.96 -7.03
C GLU A 382 16.52 -13.04 -8.00
N GLY A 383 16.86 -11.85 -7.51
CA GLY A 383 17.77 -10.94 -8.16
C GLY A 383 19.23 -11.21 -7.79
N ARG A 384 19.99 -10.12 -7.64
CA ARG A 384 21.37 -10.13 -7.10
C ARG A 384 21.36 -10.12 -5.56
N LEU A 385 22.53 -10.03 -4.94
CA LEU A 385 22.63 -9.82 -3.48
C LEU A 385 21.86 -8.54 -3.08
N PHE A 386 21.02 -8.64 -2.05
CA PHE A 386 20.08 -7.61 -1.57
C PHE A 386 18.86 -7.28 -2.48
N ASP A 387 18.68 -8.00 -3.58
CA ASP A 387 17.56 -7.83 -4.53
C ASP A 387 16.60 -9.02 -4.41
N SER A 388 15.77 -8.97 -3.35
CA SER A 388 15.02 -10.13 -2.84
C SER A 388 13.65 -10.33 -3.49
N THR A 389 13.08 -11.52 -3.29
CA THR A 389 11.64 -11.79 -3.55
C THR A 389 10.85 -12.18 -2.30
N ILE A 390 11.29 -11.73 -1.11
CA ILE A 390 10.55 -11.95 0.14
C ILE A 390 9.18 -11.27 0.04
N THR A 391 9.20 -9.99 -0.27
CA THR A 391 8.10 -9.11 -0.66
C THR A 391 8.23 -8.77 -2.16
N VAL A 392 7.13 -8.36 -2.80
CA VAL A 392 7.10 -7.82 -4.17
C VAL A 392 5.96 -6.82 -4.33
N GLU A 393 6.15 -5.84 -5.21
CA GLU A 393 5.09 -4.92 -5.67
C GLU A 393 4.57 -5.37 -7.04
N LEU A 394 3.26 -5.31 -7.29
CA LEU A 394 2.67 -5.63 -8.59
C LEU A 394 1.98 -4.40 -9.19
N SER A 395 2.32 -4.04 -10.43
CA SER A 395 1.69 -2.93 -11.15
C SER A 395 1.41 -3.30 -12.61
N VAL A 396 0.39 -2.70 -13.21
CA VAL A 396 -0.05 -2.97 -14.59
C VAL A 396 0.04 -1.70 -15.43
N THR A 397 0.43 -1.79 -16.70
CA THR A 397 0.36 -0.69 -17.66
C THR A 397 0.09 -1.26 -19.05
N GLY A 398 -1.14 -1.08 -19.53
CA GLY A 398 -1.62 -1.73 -20.75
C GLY A 398 -1.52 -3.26 -20.64
N LYS A 399 -0.69 -3.88 -21.49
CA LYS A 399 -0.42 -5.33 -21.48
C LYS A 399 0.83 -5.74 -20.68
N THR A 400 1.43 -4.81 -19.93
CA THR A 400 2.63 -5.09 -19.12
C THR A 400 2.26 -5.25 -17.66
N LEU A 401 2.59 -6.40 -17.09
CA LEU A 401 2.78 -6.55 -15.65
C LEU A 401 4.22 -6.13 -15.32
N MET A 402 4.42 -5.22 -14.38
CA MET A 402 5.70 -4.97 -13.73
C MET A 402 5.67 -5.57 -12.32
N VAL A 403 6.65 -6.41 -12.02
CA VAL A 403 6.85 -7.05 -10.72
C VAL A 403 8.07 -6.43 -10.07
N GLY A 404 7.85 -5.54 -9.11
CA GLY A 404 8.90 -4.92 -8.30
C GLY A 404 9.56 -5.95 -7.36
N ARG A 405 10.84 -5.76 -7.14
CA ARG A 405 11.66 -6.41 -6.11
C ARG A 405 12.39 -5.33 -5.33
N SER A 406 13.01 -5.71 -4.21
CA SER A 406 13.74 -4.80 -3.33
C SER A 406 14.85 -3.95 -4.02
N GLN A 407 15.42 -4.36 -5.16
CA GLN A 407 16.40 -3.56 -5.94
C GLN A 407 16.30 -3.71 -7.48
N SER A 408 15.16 -4.18 -8.00
CA SER A 408 14.93 -4.36 -9.44
C SER A 408 13.44 -4.47 -9.78
N GLY A 409 13.09 -4.59 -11.07
CA GLY A 409 11.75 -5.01 -11.48
C GLY A 409 11.78 -5.94 -12.68
N VAL A 410 10.90 -6.95 -12.73
CA VAL A 410 10.75 -7.86 -13.88
C VAL A 410 9.44 -7.55 -14.59
N ALA A 411 9.52 -7.27 -15.89
CA ALA A 411 8.33 -7.03 -16.72
C ALA A 411 7.89 -8.30 -17.43
N TYR A 412 6.58 -8.54 -17.47
CA TYR A 412 5.94 -9.67 -18.15
C TYR A 412 4.78 -9.18 -19.03
N ASP A 413 4.59 -9.85 -20.15
CA ASP A 413 3.40 -9.79 -20.99
C ASP A 413 2.23 -10.42 -20.21
N ILE A 414 1.24 -9.61 -19.81
CA ILE A 414 0.18 -10.04 -18.88
C ILE A 414 -0.76 -11.08 -19.50
N ASP A 415 -0.83 -11.19 -20.83
CA ASP A 415 -1.64 -12.20 -21.52
C ASP A 415 -0.98 -13.58 -21.52
N SER A 416 0.34 -13.64 -21.76
CA SER A 416 1.06 -14.88 -22.06
C SER A 416 2.09 -15.31 -21.01
N GLY A 417 2.37 -14.48 -20.00
CA GLY A 417 3.40 -14.75 -18.98
C GLY A 417 4.84 -14.67 -19.51
N ARG A 418 5.02 -14.23 -20.75
CA ARG A 418 6.33 -14.07 -21.38
C ARG A 418 7.06 -12.88 -20.74
N LYS A 419 8.20 -13.13 -20.10
CA LYS A 419 9.11 -12.08 -19.64
C LYS A 419 9.50 -11.16 -20.80
N LEU A 420 9.33 -9.85 -20.62
CA LEU A 420 9.66 -8.81 -21.59
C LEU A 420 11.08 -8.28 -21.36
N TYR A 421 11.38 -7.84 -20.15
CA TYR A 421 12.68 -7.29 -19.76
C TYR A 421 12.88 -7.38 -18.24
N GLU A 422 14.04 -6.89 -17.77
CA GLU A 422 14.33 -6.73 -16.35
C GLU A 422 15.01 -5.39 -16.11
N LYS A 423 14.37 -4.54 -15.30
CA LYS A 423 14.85 -3.24 -14.88
C LYS A 423 15.80 -3.44 -13.69
N GLN A 424 17.08 -3.71 -14.00
CA GLN A 424 18.14 -3.91 -13.00
C GLN A 424 18.87 -2.59 -12.67
N LYS A 425 19.76 -2.65 -11.67
CA LYS A 425 20.75 -1.60 -11.32
C LYS A 425 21.41 -1.00 -12.56
N TYR A 426 21.45 0.34 -12.64
CA TYR A 426 22.03 1.09 -13.74
C TYR A 426 22.87 2.29 -13.24
N GLY A 427 23.62 2.93 -14.14
CA GLY A 427 24.47 4.09 -13.83
C GLY A 427 25.52 3.81 -12.74
N GLU A 428 25.94 4.87 -12.05
CA GLU A 428 26.83 4.80 -10.87
C GLU A 428 26.06 4.38 -9.61
N ALA A 429 25.37 3.24 -9.70
CA ALA A 429 24.53 2.66 -8.65
C ALA A 429 23.22 3.39 -8.34
N CYS A 430 22.37 3.54 -9.37
CA CYS A 430 20.92 3.61 -9.22
C CYS A 430 20.32 2.20 -9.14
N PHE A 431 19.55 1.93 -8.08
CA PHE A 431 18.80 0.69 -7.88
C PHE A 431 17.30 1.00 -7.96
N PRO A 432 16.55 0.46 -8.94
CA PRO A 432 15.09 0.55 -8.98
C PRO A 432 14.51 -0.03 -7.68
N THR A 433 13.80 0.76 -6.88
CA THR A 433 13.30 0.36 -5.56
C THR A 433 11.77 0.30 -5.48
N ALA A 434 11.04 0.88 -6.45
CA ALA A 434 9.59 0.77 -6.55
C ALA A 434 9.05 1.11 -7.94
N PHE A 435 7.79 0.73 -8.18
CA PHE A 435 7.08 0.95 -9.45
C PHE A 435 5.62 1.39 -9.24
N ALA A 436 5.09 2.19 -10.17
CA ALA A 436 3.67 2.54 -10.23
C ALA A 436 3.15 2.40 -11.66
N GLY A 437 1.97 1.80 -11.82
CA GLY A 437 1.31 1.57 -13.11
C GLY A 437 -0.05 2.25 -13.23
N GLY A 438 -0.61 2.19 -14.44
CA GLY A 438 -1.90 2.74 -14.84
C GLY A 438 -1.84 3.13 -16.32
N ALA A 439 -2.10 4.40 -16.63
CA ALA A 439 -1.86 4.96 -17.96
C ALA A 439 -0.37 5.06 -18.34
N LYS A 440 0.52 5.14 -17.34
CA LYS A 440 1.98 5.23 -17.48
C LYS A 440 2.66 4.29 -16.49
N LEU A 441 3.81 3.73 -16.90
CA LEU A 441 4.68 2.93 -16.04
C LEU A 441 5.78 3.84 -15.49
N ILE A 442 5.71 4.15 -14.20
CA ILE A 442 6.71 4.94 -13.47
C ILE A 442 7.60 3.99 -12.67
N SER A 443 8.88 4.30 -12.63
CA SER A 443 9.86 3.65 -11.77
C SER A 443 10.57 4.71 -10.94
N VAL A 444 10.80 4.42 -9.66
CA VAL A 444 11.69 5.22 -8.82
C VAL A 444 12.87 4.35 -8.41
N ALA A 445 14.07 4.91 -8.53
CA ALA A 445 15.32 4.28 -8.19
C ALA A 445 16.09 5.11 -7.17
N SER A 446 16.66 4.45 -6.17
CA SER A 446 17.53 5.10 -5.20
C SER A 446 18.99 5.00 -5.66
N CYS A 447 19.65 6.14 -5.77
CA CYS A 447 20.92 6.32 -6.46
C CYS A 447 22.03 6.82 -5.53
N GLY A 448 23.22 6.21 -5.61
CA GLY A 448 24.42 6.72 -4.95
C GLY A 448 24.37 6.75 -3.41
N ALA A 449 23.56 5.88 -2.80
CA ALA A 449 23.31 5.83 -1.35
C ALA A 449 24.58 5.86 -0.49
N GLY A 450 24.58 6.69 0.55
CA GLY A 450 25.75 6.95 1.41
C GLY A 450 26.80 7.87 0.80
N GLY A 451 26.62 8.32 -0.45
CA GLY A 451 27.57 9.14 -1.20
C GLY A 451 27.23 10.62 -1.24
N ALA A 452 28.15 11.44 -1.77
CA ALA A 452 27.87 12.84 -2.08
C ALA A 452 26.72 12.99 -3.10
N ASN A 453 26.71 12.12 -4.12
CA ASN A 453 25.72 12.07 -5.20
C ASN A 453 24.47 11.25 -4.84
N GLU A 454 24.08 11.20 -3.57
CA GLU A 454 22.89 10.46 -3.13
C GLU A 454 21.60 11.19 -3.50
N HIS A 455 20.67 10.49 -4.16
CA HIS A 455 19.37 11.00 -4.60
C HIS A 455 18.42 9.86 -4.96
N ASP A 456 17.12 10.13 -5.01
CA ASP A 456 16.22 9.32 -5.84
C ASP A 456 16.18 9.83 -7.29
N GLU A 457 15.85 8.94 -8.21
CA GLU A 457 15.65 9.23 -9.62
C GLU A 457 14.33 8.59 -10.09
N VAL A 458 13.46 9.41 -10.68
CA VAL A 458 12.16 9.01 -11.22
C VAL A 458 12.29 8.87 -12.73
N GLN A 459 11.69 7.83 -13.30
CA GLN A 459 11.65 7.61 -14.75
C GLN A 459 10.26 7.15 -15.19
N GLU A 460 9.70 7.77 -16.22
CA GLU A 460 8.65 7.12 -17.01
C GLU A 460 9.31 6.13 -17.96
N LEU A 461 8.87 4.87 -17.91
CA LEU A 461 9.36 3.80 -18.76
C LEU A 461 8.43 3.59 -19.95
N ASP A 462 9.01 3.22 -21.09
CA ASP A 462 8.29 2.50 -22.13
C ASP A 462 7.85 1.13 -21.58
N PRO A 463 6.55 0.82 -21.49
CA PRO A 463 6.09 -0.40 -20.82
C PRO A 463 6.52 -1.69 -21.52
N ALA A 464 6.75 -1.67 -22.84
CA ALA A 464 7.14 -2.87 -23.57
C ALA A 464 8.64 -3.20 -23.49
N THR A 465 9.50 -2.18 -23.31
CA THR A 465 10.97 -2.33 -23.43
C THR A 465 11.77 -1.87 -22.21
N GLY A 466 11.15 -1.20 -21.23
CA GLY A 466 11.82 -0.76 -19.99
C GLY A 466 12.79 0.42 -20.15
N LYS A 467 12.85 0.99 -21.35
CA LYS A 467 13.65 2.19 -21.65
C LYS A 467 13.02 3.41 -20.99
N ALA A 468 13.83 4.25 -20.36
CA ALA A 468 13.35 5.55 -19.88
C ALA A 468 12.95 6.43 -21.07
N LYS A 469 11.76 7.03 -21.03
CA LYS A 469 11.33 8.09 -21.96
C LYS A 469 11.93 9.44 -21.52
N TRP A 470 11.92 9.67 -20.22
CA TRP A 470 12.58 10.78 -19.52
C TRP A 470 13.11 10.30 -18.17
N THR A 471 14.03 11.08 -17.59
CA THR A 471 14.68 10.79 -16.31
C THR A 471 14.75 12.07 -15.47
N ARG A 472 14.21 12.04 -14.25
CA ARG A 472 14.21 13.15 -13.30
C ARG A 472 14.97 12.78 -12.04
N LYS A 473 16.00 13.56 -11.70
CA LYS A 473 16.66 13.49 -10.39
C LYS A 473 15.87 14.29 -9.35
N ILE A 474 15.66 13.70 -8.18
CA ILE A 474 15.13 14.36 -6.99
C ILE A 474 16.31 14.99 -6.22
N PRO A 475 16.15 16.17 -5.57
CA PRO A 475 17.23 16.76 -4.79
C PRO A 475 17.69 15.86 -3.64
N LYS A 476 18.99 15.87 -3.30
CA LYS A 476 19.53 15.10 -2.17
C LYS A 476 18.78 15.43 -0.87
N GLY A 477 18.47 14.40 -0.09
CA GLY A 477 17.73 14.50 1.18
C GLY A 477 16.21 14.52 1.01
N TRP A 478 15.69 14.46 -0.23
CA TRP A 478 14.27 14.24 -0.51
C TRP A 478 14.08 12.86 -1.13
N SER A 479 13.06 12.14 -0.64
CA SER A 479 12.70 10.80 -1.10
C SER A 479 11.22 10.73 -1.46
N VAL A 480 10.89 10.22 -2.64
CA VAL A 480 9.50 9.99 -3.08
C VAL A 480 8.87 8.89 -2.22
N GLN A 481 7.70 9.12 -1.64
CA GLN A 481 7.02 8.12 -0.81
C GLN A 481 5.84 7.48 -1.53
N ARG A 482 5.08 8.25 -2.33
CA ARG A 482 3.88 7.78 -3.04
C ARG A 482 3.67 8.50 -4.37
N THR A 483 2.88 7.88 -5.25
CA THR A 483 2.38 8.45 -6.49
C THR A 483 0.85 8.59 -6.37
N TYR A 484 0.39 9.84 -6.24
CA TYR A 484 -1.04 10.18 -6.05
C TYR A 484 -1.84 10.11 -7.37
N SER A 485 -1.17 10.20 -8.51
CA SER A 485 -1.65 9.73 -9.81
C SER A 485 -0.46 9.49 -10.72
N VAL A 486 -0.55 8.52 -11.62
CA VAL A 486 0.43 8.33 -12.71
C VAL A 486 0.15 9.23 -13.92
N ASP A 487 -1.09 9.69 -14.10
CA ASP A 487 -1.47 10.61 -15.18
C ASP A 487 -2.63 11.54 -14.77
N PRO A 488 -2.41 12.88 -14.68
CA PRO A 488 -1.12 13.54 -14.67
C PRO A 488 -0.23 13.03 -13.52
N LEU A 489 1.09 13.04 -13.70
CA LEU A 489 2.00 12.44 -12.72
C LEU A 489 2.15 13.35 -11.48
N ILE A 490 1.69 12.86 -10.32
CA ILE A 490 1.71 13.57 -9.04
C ILE A 490 2.48 12.74 -8.02
N LEU A 491 3.59 13.28 -7.52
CA LEU A 491 4.50 12.62 -6.59
C LEU A 491 4.42 13.25 -5.19
N TYR A 492 4.13 12.44 -4.18
CA TYR A 492 4.30 12.80 -2.77
C TYR A 492 5.70 12.38 -2.30
N SER A 493 6.44 13.31 -1.72
CA SER A 493 7.84 13.14 -1.29
C SER A 493 8.05 13.76 0.09
N THR A 494 9.04 13.25 0.84
CA THR A 494 9.40 13.74 2.18
C THR A 494 10.92 13.93 2.32
N ASP A 495 11.35 14.71 3.31
CA ASP A 495 12.77 14.82 3.72
C ASP A 495 13.04 14.18 5.10
N ASP A 496 14.31 14.08 5.48
CA ASP A 496 14.76 13.55 6.79
C ASP A 496 14.18 14.30 8.00
N LYS A 497 13.71 15.54 7.80
CA LYS A 497 13.10 16.40 8.83
C LYS A 497 11.57 16.26 8.87
N LYS A 498 11.01 15.36 8.06
CA LYS A 498 9.57 15.14 7.87
C LYS A 498 8.81 16.34 7.30
N HIS A 499 9.51 17.23 6.57
CA HIS A 499 8.81 18.08 5.61
C HIS A 499 8.23 17.21 4.50
N TRP A 500 7.13 17.66 3.91
CA TRP A 500 6.48 17.00 2.78
C TRP A 500 6.41 17.92 1.57
N ASN A 501 6.26 17.32 0.39
CA ASN A 501 6.10 18.02 -0.88
C ASN A 501 5.23 17.15 -1.79
N VAL A 502 4.19 17.75 -2.39
CA VAL A 502 3.44 17.13 -3.49
C VAL A 502 3.80 17.88 -4.77
N SER A 503 4.48 17.20 -5.69
CA SER A 503 4.99 17.75 -6.94
C SER A 503 4.25 17.16 -8.14
N THR A 504 3.66 18.02 -8.97
CA THR A 504 3.09 17.65 -10.27
C THR A 504 4.18 17.73 -11.33
N LEU A 505 4.32 16.70 -12.18
CA LEU A 505 5.26 16.68 -13.30
C LEU A 505 4.55 16.84 -14.64
N ASN A 506 5.25 17.45 -15.60
CA ASN A 506 4.88 17.45 -17.01
C ASN A 506 5.28 16.12 -17.68
N ASN A 507 4.80 15.88 -18.91
CA ASN A 507 5.09 14.66 -19.69
C ASN A 507 6.57 14.48 -20.11
N ASP A 508 7.45 15.43 -19.80
CA ASP A 508 8.90 15.38 -20.01
C ASP A 508 9.69 15.18 -18.70
N GLY A 509 9.02 15.03 -17.56
CA GLY A 509 9.65 14.93 -16.24
C GLY A 509 10.08 16.27 -15.63
N SER A 510 9.80 17.41 -16.26
CA SER A 510 9.93 18.73 -15.64
C SER A 510 8.82 18.96 -14.60
N VAL A 511 9.02 19.89 -13.66
CA VAL A 511 7.99 20.22 -12.66
C VAL A 511 6.93 21.13 -13.29
N ARG A 512 5.66 20.74 -13.23
CA ARG A 512 4.51 21.58 -13.58
C ARG A 512 4.17 22.53 -12.43
N SER A 513 4.10 21.99 -11.21
CA SER A 513 3.79 22.73 -9.98
C SER A 513 4.22 21.95 -8.74
N GLN A 514 4.24 22.62 -7.58
CA GLN A 514 4.34 21.99 -6.25
C GLN A 514 3.26 22.59 -5.35
N VAL A 515 2.65 21.78 -4.49
CA VAL A 515 1.49 22.20 -3.68
C VAL A 515 1.90 23.28 -2.66
N ASP A 516 1.31 24.46 -2.80
CA ASP A 516 1.43 25.65 -1.96
C ASP A 516 0.05 25.92 -1.32
N VAL A 517 -0.34 25.02 -0.40
CA VAL A 517 -1.63 25.06 0.30
C VAL A 517 -1.39 24.80 1.79
N LYS A 518 -1.99 25.65 2.64
CA LYS A 518 -1.88 25.52 4.09
C LYS A 518 -2.84 24.47 4.63
N GLY A 519 -2.29 23.45 5.27
CA GLY A 519 -3.03 22.40 5.96
C GLY A 519 -2.17 21.18 6.22
N SER A 520 -2.68 20.26 7.05
CA SER A 520 -2.26 18.85 7.06
C SER A 520 -3.27 18.07 6.23
N PHE A 521 -2.80 17.10 5.46
CA PHE A 521 -3.64 16.21 4.65
C PHE A 521 -3.51 14.77 5.15
N ALA A 522 -4.60 14.01 5.10
CA ALA A 522 -4.65 12.65 5.64
C ALA A 522 -5.18 11.60 4.62
N PRO A 523 -4.49 11.41 3.48
CA PRO A 523 -4.78 10.28 2.60
C PRO A 523 -4.41 8.95 3.26
N GLN A 524 -5.20 7.91 3.02
CA GLN A 524 -5.04 6.59 3.61
C GLN A 524 -4.17 5.72 2.71
N CYS A 525 -2.84 5.84 2.87
CA CYS A 525 -1.86 5.00 2.15
C CYS A 525 -1.50 3.75 2.96
N GLY A 526 -1.42 2.59 2.29
CA GLY A 526 -1.16 1.29 2.92
C GLY A 526 0.18 1.20 3.67
N TRP A 527 0.25 0.37 4.72
CA TRP A 527 1.43 0.22 5.58
C TRP A 527 2.55 -0.59 4.90
N ALA A 528 3.49 0.11 4.26
CA ALA A 528 4.72 -0.48 3.72
C ALA A 528 5.88 -0.31 4.74
N ILE A 529 6.50 -1.43 5.15
CA ILE A 529 7.55 -1.46 6.19
C ILE A 529 8.94 -1.83 5.61
N LEU A 530 8.97 -2.74 4.62
CA LEU A 530 10.21 -3.26 4.02
C LEU A 530 10.42 -2.84 2.56
N GLU A 531 9.35 -2.42 1.88
CA GLU A 531 9.35 -1.96 0.49
C GLU A 531 8.70 -0.57 0.40
N ARG A 532 8.65 -0.02 -0.81
CA ARG A 532 8.41 1.41 -1.04
C ARG A 532 7.24 1.58 -2.00
N ASP A 533 6.14 0.90 -1.66
CA ASP A 533 4.89 0.88 -2.42
C ASP A 533 4.50 2.30 -2.85
N LEU A 534 4.62 2.57 -4.15
CA LEU A 534 4.28 3.88 -4.72
C LEU A 534 2.78 4.05 -4.93
N GLN A 535 1.98 2.98 -4.87
CA GLN A 535 0.55 3.01 -5.15
C GLN A 535 -0.24 2.95 -3.83
N GLY A 536 -1.46 2.40 -3.83
CA GLY A 536 -2.18 2.05 -2.59
C GLY A 536 -2.57 3.22 -1.68
N CYS A 537 -2.78 4.43 -2.20
CA CYS A 537 -3.32 5.57 -1.45
C CYS A 537 -4.80 5.80 -1.75
N GLN A 538 -5.65 5.49 -0.78
CA GLN A 538 -7.07 5.88 -0.75
C GLN A 538 -7.22 7.30 -0.21
N GLY A 539 -8.41 7.90 -0.38
CA GLY A 539 -8.64 9.29 0.01
C GLY A 539 -7.84 10.27 -0.86
N VAL A 540 -7.53 9.91 -2.10
CA VAL A 540 -6.89 10.78 -3.09
C VAL A 540 -7.58 10.58 -4.43
N ALA A 541 -7.88 11.67 -5.14
CA ALA A 541 -8.33 11.62 -6.52
C ALA A 541 -7.69 12.76 -7.32
N ALA A 542 -7.62 12.61 -8.64
CA ALA A 542 -7.14 13.67 -9.53
C ALA A 542 -7.94 13.70 -10.84
N ASP A 543 -7.99 14.88 -11.46
CA ASP A 543 -8.30 15.06 -12.88
C ASP A 543 -7.11 15.72 -13.60
N ALA A 544 -7.27 16.13 -14.86
CA ALA A 544 -6.19 16.71 -15.66
C ALA A 544 -5.58 18.00 -15.08
N ASP A 545 -6.35 18.75 -14.28
CA ASP A 545 -6.00 20.08 -13.75
C ASP A 545 -6.18 20.21 -12.22
N THR A 546 -6.62 19.15 -11.54
CA THR A 546 -6.96 19.17 -10.11
C THR A 546 -6.48 17.93 -9.37
N LEU A 547 -5.88 18.13 -8.19
CA LEU A 547 -5.70 17.12 -7.15
C LEU A 547 -6.70 17.35 -6.02
N TYR A 548 -7.28 16.29 -5.48
CA TYR A 548 -8.22 16.33 -4.36
C TYR A 548 -7.62 15.64 -3.14
N LEU A 549 -7.49 16.38 -2.03
CA LEU A 549 -6.93 15.87 -0.77
C LEU A 549 -7.87 16.17 0.42
N PRO A 550 -8.14 15.19 1.31
CA PRO A 550 -8.83 15.40 2.56
C PRO A 550 -7.89 16.05 3.57
N THR A 551 -8.35 17.10 4.26
CA THR A 551 -7.63 17.65 5.41
C THR A 551 -7.62 16.63 6.54
N GLN A 552 -6.55 16.63 7.33
CA GLN A 552 -6.50 15.85 8.56
C GLN A 552 -7.53 16.36 9.58
N ALA A 553 -8.39 15.47 10.05
CA ALA A 553 -9.20 15.66 11.25
C ALA A 553 -8.94 14.50 12.22
N THR A 554 -8.96 14.77 13.53
CA THR A 554 -8.84 13.73 14.58
C THR A 554 -10.22 13.24 15.03
N THR A 555 -11.23 14.11 14.90
CA THR A 555 -12.64 13.91 15.30
C THR A 555 -13.49 14.90 14.50
N GLY A 556 -14.74 14.53 14.19
CA GLY A 556 -15.69 15.43 13.52
C GLY A 556 -15.46 15.55 12.00
N ALA A 557 -16.09 16.56 11.41
CA ALA A 557 -15.94 16.88 9.99
C ALA A 557 -14.53 17.33 9.60
N ASN A 558 -14.10 16.90 8.40
CA ASN A 558 -12.97 17.47 7.68
C ASN A 558 -13.43 18.32 6.48
N GLU A 559 -12.47 18.74 5.65
CA GLU A 559 -12.73 19.33 4.33
C GLU A 559 -11.97 18.56 3.25
N ILE A 560 -12.49 18.53 2.02
CA ILE A 560 -11.70 18.18 0.83
C ILE A 560 -11.23 19.48 0.17
N VAL A 561 -9.93 19.59 -0.09
CA VAL A 561 -9.32 20.73 -0.79
C VAL A 561 -8.97 20.31 -2.23
N ALA A 562 -9.38 21.14 -3.19
CA ALA A 562 -9.07 21.01 -4.60
C ALA A 562 -7.85 21.88 -4.94
N VAL A 563 -6.75 21.27 -5.38
CA VAL A 563 -5.49 21.95 -5.67
C VAL A 563 -5.24 22.00 -7.18
N ASN A 564 -4.92 23.17 -7.71
CA ASN A 564 -4.66 23.41 -9.12
C ASN A 564 -3.32 22.82 -9.54
N LEU A 565 -3.34 21.87 -10.49
CA LEU A 565 -2.13 21.18 -10.95
C LEU A 565 -1.19 22.05 -11.81
N ALA A 566 -1.66 23.18 -12.34
CA ALA A 566 -0.83 24.14 -13.07
C ALA A 566 -0.14 25.18 -12.15
N THR A 567 -0.67 25.45 -10.95
CA THR A 567 -0.13 26.51 -10.07
C THR A 567 0.27 26.05 -8.67
N GLY A 568 -0.14 24.85 -8.26
CA GLY A 568 0.06 24.31 -6.92
C GLY A 568 -0.88 24.87 -5.86
N LYS A 569 -1.77 25.81 -6.21
CA LYS A 569 -2.60 26.57 -5.27
C LYS A 569 -4.01 26.01 -5.17
N GLU A 570 -4.66 26.26 -4.04
CA GLU A 570 -6.07 25.94 -3.82
C GLU A 570 -6.98 26.60 -4.88
N LYS A 571 -7.87 25.81 -5.48
CA LYS A 571 -8.98 26.25 -6.35
C LYS A 571 -10.20 26.57 -5.49
N TRP A 572 -10.51 25.66 -4.57
CA TRP A 572 -11.64 25.69 -3.64
C TRP A 572 -11.45 24.60 -2.58
N ARG A 573 -12.27 24.66 -1.53
CA ARG A 573 -12.46 23.59 -0.56
C ARG A 573 -13.94 23.38 -0.25
N VAL A 574 -14.28 22.20 0.24
CA VAL A 574 -15.65 21.81 0.62
C VAL A 574 -15.62 21.03 1.92
N LYS A 575 -16.41 21.45 2.92
CA LYS A 575 -16.57 20.73 4.17
C LYS A 575 -17.36 19.42 3.95
N SER A 576 -17.08 18.40 4.73
CA SER A 576 -18.01 17.27 4.91
C SER A 576 -19.42 17.77 5.25
N PRO A 577 -20.49 17.17 4.69
CA PRO A 577 -21.87 17.60 4.95
C PRO A 577 -22.37 17.19 6.34
N GLU A 578 -21.83 16.11 6.90
CA GLU A 578 -22.09 15.63 8.26
C GLU A 578 -20.90 15.97 9.18
N ASP A 579 -21.02 15.72 10.50
CA ASP A 579 -19.87 15.87 11.43
C ASP A 579 -18.95 14.64 11.48
N THR A 580 -18.64 14.08 10.31
CA THR A 580 -17.74 12.93 10.12
C THR A 580 -16.79 13.20 8.94
N SER A 581 -15.69 12.46 8.84
CA SER A 581 -14.69 12.71 7.80
C SER A 581 -15.12 12.22 6.41
N MET A 582 -14.74 12.98 5.39
CA MET A 582 -15.05 12.77 3.99
C MET A 582 -13.76 12.58 3.19
N MET A 583 -13.74 11.57 2.32
CA MET A 583 -12.56 11.14 1.56
C MET A 583 -12.84 11.08 0.05
N PRO A 584 -11.95 11.60 -0.81
CA PRO A 584 -11.98 11.37 -2.24
C PRO A 584 -12.00 9.87 -2.59
N VAL A 585 -12.91 9.46 -3.47
CA VAL A 585 -12.92 8.12 -4.06
C VAL A 585 -12.33 8.19 -5.47
N LYS A 586 -12.96 8.98 -6.37
CA LYS A 586 -12.52 9.16 -7.76
C LYS A 586 -13.19 10.39 -8.40
N VAL A 587 -12.82 10.74 -9.63
CA VAL A 587 -13.51 11.74 -10.45
C VAL A 587 -14.24 11.05 -11.60
N GLU A 588 -15.54 11.31 -11.79
CA GLU A 588 -16.32 10.84 -12.93
C GLU A 588 -17.32 11.91 -13.40
N GLY A 589 -17.59 11.99 -14.71
CA GLY A 589 -18.65 12.86 -15.25
C GLY A 589 -18.56 14.35 -14.91
N GLY A 590 -17.36 14.89 -14.62
CA GLY A 590 -17.18 16.28 -14.16
C GLY A 590 -17.52 16.51 -12.67
N LYS A 591 -17.58 15.44 -11.89
CA LYS A 591 -17.80 15.47 -10.43
C LYS A 591 -16.69 14.70 -9.71
N LEU A 592 -16.23 15.24 -8.59
CA LEU A 592 -15.56 14.44 -7.57
C LEU A 592 -16.61 13.58 -6.87
N ILE A 593 -16.36 12.28 -6.75
CA ILE A 593 -17.10 11.36 -5.88
C ILE A 593 -16.31 11.21 -4.58
N ALA A 594 -17.00 11.34 -3.45
CA ALA A 594 -16.41 11.19 -2.12
C ALA A 594 -17.30 10.33 -1.21
N TYR A 595 -16.65 9.58 -0.33
CA TYR A 595 -17.30 8.81 0.73
C TYR A 595 -17.18 9.60 2.04
N VAL A 596 -18.31 9.79 2.72
CA VAL A 596 -18.40 10.36 4.06
C VAL A 596 -18.61 9.19 5.03
N GLU A 597 -17.77 9.10 6.04
CA GLU A 597 -17.79 8.02 7.02
C GLU A 597 -19.07 8.05 7.87
N PRO A 598 -19.59 6.89 8.33
CA PRO A 598 -20.75 6.79 9.21
C PRO A 598 -20.55 7.59 10.50
N SER A 599 -21.66 8.04 11.10
CA SER A 599 -21.69 8.51 12.48
C SER A 599 -22.18 7.38 13.41
N TYR A 600 -22.59 7.70 14.62
CA TYR A 600 -23.29 6.76 15.49
C TYR A 600 -24.78 6.61 15.08
N ASP A 601 -25.40 7.72 14.69
CA ASP A 601 -26.82 7.82 14.38
C ASP A 601 -27.16 7.71 12.87
N SER A 602 -26.15 7.45 12.01
CA SER A 602 -26.32 7.37 10.56
C SER A 602 -25.23 6.52 9.90
N GLY A 603 -25.59 5.70 8.92
CA GLY A 603 -24.63 5.00 8.05
C GLY A 603 -23.82 5.97 7.18
N GLY A 604 -22.79 5.46 6.51
CA GLY A 604 -21.97 6.25 5.60
C GLY A 604 -22.76 6.78 4.40
N GLN A 605 -22.20 7.69 3.62
CA GLN A 605 -22.87 8.20 2.42
C GLN A 605 -21.89 8.48 1.28
N ILE A 606 -22.38 8.34 0.06
CA ILE A 606 -21.65 8.78 -1.14
C ILE A 606 -22.21 10.13 -1.56
N VAL A 607 -21.32 11.08 -1.77
CA VAL A 607 -21.64 12.43 -2.25
C VAL A 607 -20.87 12.74 -3.52
N SER A 608 -21.42 13.67 -4.30
CA SER A 608 -20.73 14.25 -5.44
C SER A 608 -20.57 15.76 -5.31
N VAL A 609 -19.44 16.27 -5.79
CA VAL A 609 -19.10 17.70 -5.81
C VAL A 609 -18.73 18.10 -7.24
N PRO A 610 -19.39 19.10 -7.85
CA PRO A 610 -19.02 19.58 -9.19
C PRO A 610 -17.56 20.08 -9.22
N THR A 611 -16.75 19.62 -10.19
CA THR A 611 -15.33 20.04 -10.25
C THR A 611 -15.12 21.43 -10.86
N ALA A 612 -16.11 21.90 -11.63
CA ALA A 612 -16.12 23.17 -12.34
C ALA A 612 -17.35 24.03 -11.95
N GLY A 613 -17.31 25.32 -12.30
CA GLY A 613 -18.29 26.32 -11.88
C GLY A 613 -17.81 27.16 -10.70
N THR A 614 -18.74 27.78 -9.98
CA THR A 614 -18.49 28.63 -8.80
C THR A 614 -19.15 28.11 -7.52
N SER A 615 -19.90 27.00 -7.59
CA SER A 615 -20.52 26.34 -6.44
C SER A 615 -20.04 24.90 -6.36
N HIS A 616 -19.41 24.56 -5.24
CA HIS A 616 -18.83 23.24 -4.96
C HIS A 616 -19.57 22.58 -3.79
N THR A 617 -20.90 22.68 -3.79
CA THR A 617 -21.78 22.04 -2.80
C THR A 617 -21.88 20.53 -3.00
N THR A 618 -21.77 19.77 -1.92
CA THR A 618 -22.03 18.33 -1.89
C THR A 618 -23.47 17.99 -2.25
N THR A 619 -23.67 17.01 -3.12
CA THR A 619 -24.96 16.41 -3.45
C THR A 619 -24.94 14.93 -3.07
N LYS A 620 -25.78 14.50 -2.12
CA LYS A 620 -25.88 13.10 -1.69
C LYS A 620 -26.39 12.24 -2.87
N LEU A 621 -25.69 11.14 -3.15
CA LEU A 621 -26.01 10.15 -4.19
C LEU A 621 -26.54 8.84 -3.60
N LEU A 622 -26.03 8.48 -2.43
CA LEU A 622 -26.33 7.25 -1.70
C LEU A 622 -26.27 7.54 -0.20
N GLN A 623 -27.18 6.98 0.58
CA GLN A 623 -27.15 6.98 2.04
C GLN A 623 -27.20 5.53 2.51
N ASN A 624 -26.16 5.05 3.17
CA ASN A 624 -26.15 3.70 3.74
C ASN A 624 -27.07 3.67 4.97
N PRO A 625 -27.74 2.55 5.28
CA PRO A 625 -28.63 2.44 6.43
C PRO A 625 -27.93 2.68 7.76
N GLN A 626 -28.64 3.27 8.75
CA GLN A 626 -28.10 3.35 10.10
C GLN A 626 -27.71 1.98 10.68
N SER A 627 -28.41 0.90 10.30
CA SER A 627 -28.11 -0.48 10.69
C SER A 627 -26.71 -0.98 10.28
N THR A 628 -26.05 -0.36 9.29
CA THR A 628 -24.68 -0.72 8.88
C THR A 628 -23.58 0.13 9.50
N ALA A 629 -23.91 1.16 10.30
CA ALA A 629 -22.92 2.11 10.82
C ALA A 629 -21.76 1.44 11.59
N ASP A 630 -22.03 0.47 12.47
CA ASP A 630 -20.99 -0.28 13.20
C ASP A 630 -20.19 -1.25 12.30
N ILE A 631 -20.83 -1.75 11.24
CA ILE A 631 -20.20 -2.62 10.23
C ILE A 631 -19.18 -1.81 9.44
N GLU A 632 -19.59 -0.65 8.92
CA GLU A 632 -18.80 0.35 8.20
C GLU A 632 -17.67 0.95 9.05
N ASN A 633 -17.94 1.32 10.31
CA ASN A 633 -16.94 1.84 11.24
C ASN A 633 -15.83 0.83 11.51
N GLY A 634 -16.18 -0.44 11.77
CA GLY A 634 -15.19 -1.47 12.08
C GLY A 634 -14.42 -2.03 10.88
N PHE A 635 -14.54 -1.47 9.67
CA PHE A 635 -13.59 -1.71 8.57
C PHE A 635 -12.34 -0.83 8.76
N PHE A 636 -11.55 -1.11 9.82
CA PHE A 636 -10.39 -0.29 10.22
C PHE A 636 -9.27 -0.22 9.18
N SER A 637 -9.13 -1.27 8.37
CA SER A 637 -8.25 -1.34 7.21
C SER A 637 -9.17 -1.63 6.03
N ARG A 638 -9.50 -0.61 5.23
CA ARG A 638 -10.53 -0.70 4.19
C ARG A 638 -9.98 -0.68 2.76
N ASP A 639 -10.85 -1.03 1.81
CA ASP A 639 -10.80 -0.60 0.41
C ASP A 639 -12.20 -0.16 -0.03
N ILE A 640 -12.29 0.87 -0.87
CA ILE A 640 -13.54 1.52 -1.27
C ILE A 640 -13.60 1.87 -2.76
N ASP A 641 -14.73 1.61 -3.40
CA ASP A 641 -14.99 1.97 -4.80
C ASP A 641 -16.47 2.32 -5.03
N TRP A 642 -16.74 3.08 -6.08
CA TRP A 642 -18.06 3.51 -6.52
C TRP A 642 -18.24 3.16 -8.00
N VAL A 643 -19.14 2.25 -8.34
CA VAL A 643 -19.32 1.77 -9.72
C VAL A 643 -20.81 1.59 -10.03
N ASP A 644 -21.25 2.16 -11.15
CA ASP A 644 -22.61 2.05 -11.69
C ASP A 644 -23.74 2.32 -10.66
N GLY A 645 -23.54 3.33 -9.82
CA GLY A 645 -24.50 3.72 -8.78
C GLY A 645 -24.44 2.90 -7.49
N ARG A 646 -23.46 1.99 -7.37
CA ARG A 646 -23.24 1.15 -6.18
C ARG A 646 -21.98 1.56 -5.44
N PHE A 647 -22.04 1.47 -4.11
CA PHE A 647 -20.88 1.63 -3.24
C PHE A 647 -20.39 0.27 -2.77
N TYR A 648 -19.07 0.09 -2.77
CA TYR A 648 -18.39 -1.09 -2.26
C TYR A 648 -17.42 -0.69 -1.16
N ILE A 649 -17.50 -1.38 -0.02
CA ILE A 649 -16.50 -1.32 1.04
C ILE A 649 -16.05 -2.75 1.39
N SER A 650 -14.75 -2.94 1.55
CA SER A 650 -14.16 -4.23 1.91
C SER A 650 -13.00 -4.08 2.88
N THR A 651 -12.57 -5.18 3.50
CA THR A 651 -11.35 -5.18 4.31
C THR A 651 -10.10 -5.39 3.46
N THR A 652 -9.03 -4.68 3.81
CA THR A 652 -7.67 -4.94 3.32
C THR A 652 -6.86 -5.86 4.25
N ARG A 653 -7.34 -6.15 5.46
CA ARG A 653 -6.65 -7.05 6.41
C ARG A 653 -7.60 -7.76 7.38
N LEU A 654 -7.33 -9.04 7.60
CA LEU A 654 -8.00 -9.91 8.59
C LEU A 654 -7.17 -9.99 9.88
N SER A 655 -7.84 -10.12 11.02
CA SER A 655 -7.24 -10.28 12.35
C SER A 655 -6.99 -11.73 12.75
N GLY A 656 -7.70 -12.69 12.14
CA GLY A 656 -7.70 -14.10 12.51
C GLY A 656 -8.45 -14.36 13.83
N SER A 657 -9.58 -13.69 14.04
CA SER A 657 -10.33 -13.76 15.30
C SER A 657 -11.29 -14.96 15.33
N ASP A 658 -10.90 -16.04 16.00
CA ASP A 658 -11.74 -17.24 16.24
C ASP A 658 -13.08 -16.96 16.98
N LYS A 659 -13.28 -15.75 17.51
CA LYS A 659 -14.46 -15.38 18.32
C LYS A 659 -15.71 -15.05 17.51
N SER A 660 -15.55 -14.66 16.26
CA SER A 660 -16.60 -14.17 15.37
C SER A 660 -16.03 -14.13 13.95
N LYS A 661 -16.78 -14.61 12.96
CA LYS A 661 -16.38 -14.47 11.55
C LYS A 661 -16.12 -13.00 11.21
N GLU A 662 -15.13 -12.74 10.38
CA GLU A 662 -14.69 -11.37 10.09
C GLU A 662 -15.40 -10.78 8.86
N LYS A 663 -15.50 -9.45 8.82
CA LYS A 663 -16.11 -8.71 7.70
C LYS A 663 -15.20 -8.75 6.47
N LEU A 664 -15.66 -9.28 5.34
CA LEU A 664 -14.90 -9.27 4.08
C LEU A 664 -15.29 -8.11 3.17
N MET A 665 -16.56 -8.03 2.78
CA MET A 665 -17.04 -7.09 1.77
C MET A 665 -18.55 -6.82 1.92
N LEU A 666 -18.95 -5.58 1.64
CA LEU A 666 -20.32 -5.09 1.76
C LEU A 666 -20.62 -4.20 0.54
N ALA A 667 -21.82 -4.35 -0.02
CA ALA A 667 -22.25 -3.61 -1.21
C ALA A 667 -23.60 -2.92 -0.99
N PHE A 668 -23.71 -1.68 -1.46
CA PHE A 668 -24.91 -0.84 -1.31
C PHE A 668 -25.39 -0.29 -2.65
N GLY A 669 -26.70 -0.07 -2.81
CA GLY A 669 -27.31 0.50 -4.00
C GLY A 669 -28.80 0.84 -3.79
N ASN A 670 -29.36 1.69 -4.65
CA ASN A 670 -30.77 2.11 -4.58
C ASN A 670 -31.69 1.10 -5.30
#